data_AF-A5E2D5-F1
#
_entry.id   AF-A5E2D5-F1
#
_cell.length_a   1.000
_cell.length_b   1.000
_cell.length_c   1.000
_cell.angle_alpha   90.00
_cell.angle_beta   90.00
_cell.angle_gamma   90.00
#
_symmetry.space_group_name_H-M   'P 1'
#
loop_
_entity.id
_entity.type
_entity.pdbx_description
1 polymer ?
#
loop_
_entity_poly.entity_id
_entity_poly.type
_entity_poly.pdbx_seq_one_letter_code
_entity_poly.pdbx_strand_id
1 'polypeptide(L)'
;MAKDRVLVKDISAVAIIGNDAWNRPTPQPINISVAITTNFLQASVTDNLKHSINYAVLTRNISEYLKSHENRNLKSLGNIAVAVHKTVLREIDSADKVVEVAVRCPKLEIRADSVEYKLTRGRGFQGKEQEQEKKKETSDCNGLAGIISTDRVIVNKLRLLTIIGVFTFERLQKQIVDLTLDFSVGEKNVNLDVRDIVADVVAYVESSNFKTVEALVHSIGRLTFQKHSDLGIKQLVVTVIKPHAFNHVEGVGVSSTMVSKDFDDLPPIDCELDKKKSDHSNTFTLPATNLTNSFDGLHTAYLAFGSNSGGDLCASISKALGLLKNYDIDVIATSSMYISKPMYHLNQPDFFNGAVKVQFKDYSPLKLLEILKEIEYTHMSRRKEFNNGPREIDLDILLYDDLQITLDNLVIPHKSMLERTFVLQPLCELIPPDYIHPVSAEPIHNHLSQLLKAQVDETMQEDSQLLQYIPIKNRTPAENVLKFDQTNFQSQTLIMGILNMTPDSFSDGGKYYDQELDKIVNEAIVMVQDGAHIIDIGGVSTRPGSTEPSEEEELARVLPLVKALRASSSPILKNTLISIDTYRSKVAEQCLEAGADIINDVSMGLYDERIFEVVAKYGCPYIMNHTRGTPLTMSKLTNYDPLRDDDIIESVVNFNSDEQSMPRVNTEIMYMLNGVARELSLQMLKSFKYGVKKWQIIVDPGVGFAKNMEQNVAIVRNASFFKKYSIQLNSARAIGDGGCNGDGGGGIVNDDSPKFESSTEQRSKPTSFDRQYLTFCGMSVLLGTSRKKFLGTITGEIENKSDRVMATAATVTAGIEQHTDIVRVHDVKDMKDIVKVSDAIYKGTKHV
;
A
#
# COMPACT_ATOMS: atom_id res chain seq x y z
N MET A 1 37.34 -37.20 0.11
CA MET A 1 37.55 -36.46 -1.14
C MET A 1 38.56 -35.35 -0.87
N ALA A 2 39.60 -35.24 -1.68
CA ALA A 2 40.58 -34.17 -1.54
C ALA A 2 39.91 -32.81 -1.88
N LYS A 3 40.03 -31.81 -1.00
CA LYS A 3 39.40 -30.50 -1.14
C LYS A 3 40.29 -29.46 -1.84
N ASP A 4 41.55 -29.80 -2.09
CA ASP A 4 42.54 -28.84 -2.54
C ASP A 4 42.58 -28.72 -4.07
N ARG A 5 42.82 -27.51 -4.58
CA ARG A 5 42.88 -27.23 -6.03
C ARG A 5 44.17 -26.50 -6.39
N VAL A 6 44.85 -26.98 -7.43
CA VAL A 6 45.92 -26.23 -8.10
C VAL A 6 45.31 -25.53 -9.31
N LEU A 7 45.55 -24.22 -9.42
CA LEU A 7 44.95 -23.35 -10.44
C LEU A 7 46.04 -22.77 -11.34
N VAL A 8 45.85 -22.89 -12.65
CA VAL A 8 46.56 -22.11 -13.66
C VAL A 8 45.51 -21.29 -14.37
N LYS A 9 45.65 -19.97 -14.36
CA LYS A 9 44.65 -19.05 -14.91
C LYS A 9 45.19 -18.31 -16.13
N ASP A 10 44.30 -18.10 -17.10
CA ASP A 10 44.47 -17.19 -18.23
C ASP A 10 45.77 -17.36 -19.02
N ILE A 11 46.11 -18.60 -19.40
CA ILE A 11 47.16 -18.86 -20.39
C ILE A 11 46.68 -18.29 -21.73
N SER A 12 47.30 -17.21 -22.18
CA SER A 12 47.00 -16.60 -23.48
C SER A 12 47.60 -17.42 -24.63
N ALA A 13 46.77 -17.71 -25.62
CA ALA A 13 47.17 -18.38 -26.85
C ALA A 13 46.32 -17.89 -28.04
N VAL A 14 46.67 -18.36 -29.24
CA VAL A 14 45.92 -18.09 -30.46
C VAL A 14 45.58 -19.43 -31.11
N ALA A 15 44.34 -19.60 -31.58
CA ALA A 15 43.91 -20.79 -32.29
C ALA A 15 42.83 -20.47 -33.34
N ILE A 16 42.76 -21.26 -34.41
CA ILE A 16 41.67 -21.19 -35.38
C ILE A 16 40.51 -22.05 -34.89
N ILE A 17 39.42 -21.41 -34.47
CA ILE A 17 38.21 -22.02 -33.90
C ILE A 17 37.07 -21.84 -34.90
N GLY A 18 37.00 -22.73 -35.89
CA GLY A 18 36.03 -22.59 -36.97
C GLY A 18 36.21 -21.29 -37.74
N ASN A 19 35.10 -20.70 -38.18
CA ASN A 19 35.09 -19.41 -38.86
C ASN A 19 34.85 -18.28 -37.86
N ASP A 20 35.43 -17.10 -38.06
CA ASP A 20 35.17 -15.89 -37.26
C ASP A 20 33.76 -15.33 -37.51
N ALA A 21 33.41 -14.21 -36.84
CA ALA A 21 32.12 -13.53 -37.03
C ALA A 21 31.88 -13.02 -38.47
N TRP A 22 32.91 -12.99 -39.32
CA TRP A 22 32.85 -12.64 -40.75
C TRP A 22 32.93 -13.88 -41.65
N ASN A 23 32.75 -15.06 -41.07
CA ASN A 23 32.79 -16.37 -41.71
C ASN A 23 34.16 -16.73 -42.33
N ARG A 24 35.27 -16.26 -41.74
CA ARG A 24 36.65 -16.49 -42.18
C ARG A 24 37.43 -17.37 -41.18
N PRO A 25 38.21 -18.36 -41.61
CA PRO A 25 39.01 -19.17 -40.69
C PRO A 25 40.29 -18.43 -40.28
N THR A 26 40.17 -17.40 -39.43
CA THR A 26 41.30 -16.62 -38.91
C THR A 26 41.70 -17.06 -37.50
N PRO A 27 42.99 -16.93 -37.12
CA PRO A 27 43.43 -17.18 -35.75
C PRO A 27 42.78 -16.19 -34.77
N GLN A 28 42.22 -16.69 -33.67
CA GLN A 28 41.52 -15.90 -32.65
C GLN A 28 42.23 -16.03 -31.29
N PRO A 29 42.27 -14.95 -30.48
CA PRO A 29 42.84 -15.00 -29.14
C PRO A 29 41.97 -15.85 -28.22
N ILE A 30 42.61 -16.73 -27.44
CA ILE A 30 41.97 -17.54 -26.41
C ILE A 30 42.73 -17.47 -25.10
N ASN A 31 41.99 -17.60 -24.01
CA ASN A 31 42.52 -17.75 -22.67
C ASN A 31 42.14 -19.13 -22.13
N ILE A 32 43.13 -19.84 -21.58
CA ILE A 32 42.93 -21.18 -21.06
C ILE A 32 43.22 -21.19 -19.57
N SER A 33 42.26 -21.64 -18.79
CA SER A 33 42.41 -21.87 -17.36
C SER A 33 42.27 -23.36 -17.06
N VAL A 34 43.10 -23.87 -16.16
CA VAL A 34 43.12 -25.26 -15.74
C VAL A 34 43.06 -25.33 -14.22
N ALA A 35 42.16 -26.13 -13.69
CA ALA A 35 42.07 -26.42 -12.27
C ALA A 35 42.17 -27.93 -12.04
N ILE A 36 43.07 -28.36 -11.15
CA ILE A 36 43.32 -29.76 -10.85
C ILE A 36 43.02 -30.00 -9.39
N THR A 37 42.11 -30.93 -9.11
CA THR A 37 41.84 -31.38 -7.73
C THR A 37 43.00 -32.27 -7.26
N THR A 38 43.57 -31.95 -6.11
CA THR A 38 44.68 -32.67 -5.49
C THR A 38 44.55 -32.66 -3.97
N ASN A 39 45.46 -33.33 -3.27
CA ASN A 39 45.65 -33.20 -1.83
C ASN A 39 47.08 -32.71 -1.60
N PHE A 40 47.27 -31.52 -1.03
CA PHE A 40 48.60 -30.99 -0.75
C PHE A 40 49.07 -31.21 0.69
N LEU A 41 48.31 -31.92 1.55
CA LEU A 41 48.63 -32.10 2.98
C LEU A 41 50.06 -32.61 3.21
N GLN A 42 50.49 -33.62 2.45
CA GLN A 42 51.86 -34.12 2.54
C GLN A 42 52.90 -33.10 2.09
N ALA A 43 52.62 -32.35 1.01
CA ALA A 43 53.50 -31.28 0.54
C ALA A 43 53.61 -30.15 1.59
N SER A 44 52.51 -29.79 2.25
CA SER A 44 52.47 -28.74 3.29
C SER A 44 53.20 -29.13 4.56
N VAL A 45 53.09 -30.39 5.00
CA VAL A 45 53.75 -30.85 6.24
C VAL A 45 55.24 -31.10 6.04
N THR A 46 55.62 -31.60 4.87
CA THR A 46 57.02 -32.00 4.60
C THR A 46 57.84 -30.96 3.85
N ASP A 47 57.20 -29.87 3.39
CA ASP A 47 57.77 -28.85 2.49
C ASP A 47 58.57 -29.45 1.33
N ASN A 48 58.05 -30.54 0.76
CA ASN A 48 58.74 -31.32 -0.27
C ASN A 48 57.98 -31.27 -1.60
N LEU A 49 58.66 -30.71 -2.61
CA LEU A 49 58.14 -30.55 -3.97
C LEU A 49 57.72 -31.87 -4.64
N LYS A 50 58.22 -33.02 -4.18
CA LYS A 50 57.83 -34.36 -4.67
C LYS A 50 56.33 -34.64 -4.50
N HIS A 51 55.69 -34.04 -3.50
CA HIS A 51 54.27 -34.20 -3.22
C HIS A 51 53.41 -33.08 -3.82
N SER A 52 54.04 -32.12 -4.52
CA SER A 52 53.36 -31.00 -5.18
C SER A 52 53.20 -31.24 -6.68
N ILE A 53 52.23 -30.57 -7.30
CA ILE A 53 52.05 -30.56 -8.75
C ILE A 53 52.94 -29.46 -9.33
N ASN A 54 53.83 -29.81 -10.26
CA ASN A 54 54.67 -28.84 -10.94
C ASN A 54 53.86 -28.06 -12.00
N TYR A 55 53.16 -27.04 -11.54
CA TYR A 55 52.34 -26.16 -12.38
C TYR A 55 53.17 -25.36 -13.41
N ALA A 56 54.47 -25.15 -13.18
CA ALA A 56 55.35 -24.48 -14.14
C ALA A 56 55.60 -25.33 -15.39
N VAL A 57 55.89 -26.62 -15.21
CA VAL A 57 56.04 -27.58 -16.33
C VAL A 57 54.71 -27.76 -17.06
N LEU A 58 53.60 -27.87 -16.32
CA LEU A 58 52.26 -27.98 -16.89
C LEU A 58 51.91 -26.77 -17.76
N THR A 59 52.14 -25.56 -17.26
CA THR A 59 51.90 -24.31 -17.99
C THR A 59 52.76 -24.22 -19.26
N ARG A 60 54.03 -24.62 -19.18
CA ARG A 60 54.94 -24.66 -20.33
C ARG A 60 54.44 -25.63 -21.39
N ASN A 61 54.10 -26.86 -21.03
CA ASN A 61 53.69 -27.90 -21.98
C ASN A 61 52.34 -27.56 -22.64
N ILE A 62 51.40 -26.95 -21.92
CA ILE A 62 50.16 -26.41 -22.51
C ILE A 62 50.50 -25.30 -23.52
N SER A 63 51.39 -24.37 -23.15
CA SER A 63 51.78 -23.26 -24.03
C SER A 63 52.50 -23.75 -25.30
N GLU A 64 53.40 -24.71 -25.19
CA GLU A 64 54.10 -25.34 -26.33
C GLU A 64 53.13 -26.10 -27.25
N TYR A 65 52.17 -26.81 -26.66
CA TYR A 65 51.12 -27.51 -27.42
C TYR A 65 50.29 -26.51 -28.25
N LEU A 66 49.86 -25.40 -27.66
CA LEU A 66 49.06 -24.39 -28.36
C LEU A 66 49.88 -23.68 -29.44
N LYS A 67 51.13 -23.29 -29.16
CA LYS A 67 52.02 -22.67 -30.15
C LYS A 67 52.29 -23.56 -31.36
N SER A 68 52.52 -24.86 -31.15
CA SER A 68 52.74 -25.81 -32.24
C SER A 68 51.49 -26.06 -33.10
N HIS A 69 50.31 -25.62 -32.65
CA HIS A 69 49.02 -25.84 -33.30
C HIS A 69 48.28 -24.53 -33.66
N GLU A 70 48.94 -23.38 -33.58
CA GLU A 70 48.36 -22.04 -33.80
C GLU A 70 47.71 -21.90 -35.20
N ASN A 71 48.34 -22.50 -36.22
CA ASN A 71 47.85 -22.47 -37.61
C ASN A 71 46.92 -23.64 -37.98
N ARG A 72 46.57 -24.51 -37.03
CA ARG A 72 45.69 -25.65 -37.27
C ARG A 72 44.26 -25.29 -36.88
N ASN A 73 43.31 -25.59 -37.76
CA ASN A 73 41.89 -25.45 -37.42
C ASN A 73 41.48 -26.56 -36.43
N LEU A 74 41.22 -26.16 -35.18
CA LEU A 74 40.80 -27.04 -34.08
C LEU A 74 39.27 -27.18 -33.99
N LYS A 75 38.53 -26.61 -34.95
CA LYS A 75 37.08 -26.68 -35.17
C LYS A 75 36.19 -26.05 -34.09
N SER A 76 36.42 -26.29 -32.81
CA SER A 76 35.58 -25.79 -31.70
C SER A 76 36.39 -25.54 -30.42
N LEU A 77 35.85 -24.72 -29.51
CA LEU A 77 36.42 -24.52 -28.17
C LEU A 77 36.48 -25.84 -27.37
N GLY A 78 35.47 -26.70 -27.52
CA GLY A 78 35.43 -28.00 -26.88
C GLY A 78 36.59 -28.90 -27.29
N ASN A 79 36.97 -28.90 -28.57
CA ASN A 79 38.11 -29.70 -29.05
C ASN A 79 39.44 -29.19 -28.46
N ILE A 80 39.58 -27.88 -28.26
CA ILE A 80 40.73 -27.28 -27.57
C ILE A 80 40.75 -27.71 -26.11
N ALA A 81 39.61 -27.64 -25.42
CA ALA A 81 39.49 -28.06 -24.03
C ALA A 81 39.87 -29.54 -23.86
N VAL A 82 39.39 -30.42 -24.75
CA VAL A 82 39.74 -31.84 -24.77
C VAL A 82 41.23 -32.07 -25.04
N ALA A 83 41.83 -31.31 -25.96
CA ALA A 83 43.24 -31.41 -26.28
C ALA A 83 44.13 -30.98 -25.10
N VAL A 84 43.83 -29.84 -24.48
CA VAL A 84 44.53 -29.35 -23.28
C VAL A 84 44.34 -30.32 -22.12
N HIS A 85 43.13 -30.84 -21.92
CA HIS A 85 42.87 -31.85 -20.89
C HIS A 85 43.73 -33.10 -21.08
N LYS A 86 43.88 -33.60 -22.32
CA LYS A 86 44.79 -34.72 -22.63
C LYS A 86 46.25 -34.39 -22.35
N THR A 87 46.71 -33.18 -22.66
CA THR A 87 48.07 -32.73 -22.35
C THR A 87 48.31 -32.69 -20.83
N VAL A 88 47.34 -32.16 -20.08
CA VAL A 88 47.38 -32.11 -18.61
C VAL A 88 47.40 -33.51 -17.99
N LEU A 89 46.59 -34.44 -18.49
CA LEU A 89 46.55 -35.82 -17.99
C LEU A 89 47.84 -36.62 -18.24
N ARG A 90 48.65 -36.26 -19.26
CA ARG A 90 49.94 -36.92 -19.52
C ARG A 90 51.00 -36.58 -18.46
N GLU A 91 50.91 -35.39 -17.86
CA GLU A 91 51.85 -34.89 -16.86
C GLU A 91 51.49 -35.31 -15.42
N ILE A 92 50.25 -35.73 -15.20
CA ILE A 92 49.72 -36.00 -13.85
C ILE A 92 49.54 -37.50 -13.64
N ASP A 93 50.34 -38.08 -12.74
CA ASP A 93 50.41 -39.52 -12.57
C ASP A 93 49.44 -40.12 -11.51
N SER A 94 48.17 -39.71 -11.48
CA SER A 94 47.21 -40.29 -10.52
C SER A 94 45.81 -40.39 -11.09
N ALA A 95 45.17 -41.55 -10.90
CA ALA A 95 43.82 -41.85 -11.40
C ALA A 95 42.71 -41.08 -10.65
N ASP A 96 43.01 -40.56 -9.45
CA ASP A 96 42.05 -39.98 -8.52
C ASP A 96 41.87 -38.46 -8.67
N LYS A 97 42.55 -37.84 -9.65
CA LYS A 97 42.54 -36.39 -9.86
C LYS A 97 41.51 -36.00 -10.93
N VAL A 98 40.68 -35.02 -10.60
CA VAL A 98 39.73 -34.38 -11.53
C VAL A 98 40.38 -33.12 -12.10
N VAL A 99 40.29 -32.96 -13.42
CA VAL A 99 40.83 -31.82 -14.16
C VAL A 99 39.68 -31.06 -14.78
N GLU A 100 39.60 -29.78 -14.46
CA GLU A 100 38.71 -28.80 -15.09
C GLU A 100 39.55 -27.95 -16.05
N VAL A 101 39.13 -27.86 -17.31
CA VAL A 101 39.72 -27.01 -18.35
C VAL A 101 38.66 -26.05 -18.85
N ALA A 102 38.92 -24.76 -18.72
CA ALA A 102 38.10 -23.69 -19.25
C ALA A 102 38.83 -23.01 -20.42
N VAL A 103 38.21 -23.02 -21.59
CA VAL A 103 38.71 -22.32 -22.79
C VAL A 103 37.78 -21.17 -23.10
N ARG A 104 38.27 -19.94 -22.93
CA ARG A 104 37.52 -18.70 -23.16
C ARG A 104 38.02 -18.02 -24.43
N CYS A 105 37.11 -17.68 -25.32
CA CYS A 105 37.39 -16.84 -26.49
C CYS A 105 36.68 -15.49 -26.32
N PRO A 106 37.42 -14.40 -26.08
CA PRO A 106 36.86 -13.05 -26.06
C PRO A 106 36.28 -12.69 -27.44
N LYS A 107 35.12 -12.03 -27.46
CA LYS A 107 34.48 -11.52 -28.69
C LYS A 107 34.29 -12.56 -29.81
N LEU A 108 34.11 -13.84 -29.46
CA LEU A 108 33.69 -14.86 -30.44
C LEU A 108 32.35 -14.48 -31.09
N GLU A 109 31.44 -13.94 -30.27
CA GLU A 109 30.26 -13.20 -30.70
C GLU A 109 30.46 -11.70 -30.49
N ILE A 110 30.12 -10.90 -31.51
CA ILE A 110 30.37 -9.44 -31.48
C ILE A 110 29.64 -8.76 -30.31
N ARG A 111 28.47 -9.29 -29.94
CA ARG A 111 27.59 -8.75 -28.90
C ARG A 111 27.84 -9.33 -27.51
N ALA A 112 28.71 -10.34 -27.38
CA ALA A 112 29.03 -10.97 -26.10
C ALA A 112 30.47 -10.67 -25.70
N ASP A 113 30.73 -10.55 -24.40
CA ASP A 113 32.09 -10.34 -23.90
C ASP A 113 32.99 -11.54 -24.22
N SER A 114 32.46 -12.75 -24.04
CA SER A 114 33.18 -13.99 -24.36
C SER A 114 32.25 -15.19 -24.48
N VAL A 115 32.75 -16.21 -25.17
CA VAL A 115 32.19 -17.57 -25.13
C VAL A 115 33.22 -18.48 -24.48
N GLU A 116 32.78 -19.29 -23.52
CA GLU A 116 33.63 -20.14 -22.69
C GLU A 116 33.14 -21.59 -22.72
N TYR A 117 34.05 -22.53 -22.97
CA TYR A 117 33.78 -23.96 -22.86
C TYR A 117 34.49 -24.51 -21.62
N LYS A 118 33.74 -25.14 -20.71
CA LYS A 118 34.27 -25.77 -19.50
C LYS A 118 34.11 -27.28 -19.57
N LEU A 119 35.23 -27.97 -19.44
CA LEU A 119 35.36 -29.42 -19.46
C LEU A 119 35.83 -29.90 -18.09
N THR A 120 35.09 -30.78 -17.41
CA THR A 120 35.49 -31.30 -16.09
C THR A 120 35.49 -32.82 -16.10
N ARG A 121 36.67 -33.46 -16.13
CA ARG A 121 36.80 -34.94 -16.27
C ARG A 121 38.01 -35.51 -15.51
N GLY A 122 37.98 -36.80 -15.20
CA GLY A 122 39.08 -37.56 -14.55
C GLY A 122 39.70 -38.66 -15.44
N ARG A 123 40.80 -39.28 -15.01
CA ARG A 123 41.59 -40.25 -15.82
C ARG A 123 40.83 -41.54 -16.18
N GLY A 124 39.84 -41.94 -15.37
CA GLY A 124 39.03 -43.17 -15.56
C GLY A 124 37.79 -43.05 -16.45
N PHE A 125 37.48 -41.86 -16.97
CA PHE A 125 36.28 -41.58 -17.76
C PHE A 125 36.42 -41.96 -19.25
N GLN A 126 37.06 -43.09 -19.56
CA GLN A 126 37.06 -43.69 -20.89
C GLN A 126 36.06 -44.86 -20.95
N GLY A 127 34.85 -44.58 -21.46
CA GLY A 127 34.01 -45.55 -22.18
C GLY A 127 33.56 -46.81 -21.43
N LYS A 128 32.76 -46.67 -20.37
CA LYS A 128 31.94 -47.77 -19.84
C LYS A 128 30.53 -47.29 -19.46
N GLU A 129 29.67 -47.06 -20.46
CA GLU A 129 28.22 -46.85 -20.25
C GLU A 129 27.34 -47.84 -21.04
N GLN A 130 27.90 -48.96 -21.51
CA GLN A 130 27.08 -50.10 -21.95
C GLN A 130 27.15 -51.17 -20.87
N GLU A 131 26.28 -51.08 -19.84
CA GLU A 131 25.68 -52.23 -19.12
C GLU A 131 24.88 -51.88 -17.84
N GLN A 132 24.81 -50.63 -17.38
CA GLN A 132 24.15 -50.30 -16.10
C GLN A 132 22.84 -49.50 -16.18
N GLU A 133 22.12 -49.51 -17.30
CA GLU A 133 20.84 -48.80 -17.43
C GLU A 133 19.57 -49.62 -17.08
N LYS A 134 19.70 -50.83 -16.50
CA LYS A 134 18.52 -51.67 -16.19
C LYS A 134 18.16 -51.86 -14.71
N LYS A 135 18.83 -51.23 -13.75
CA LYS A 135 18.44 -51.33 -12.34
C LYS A 135 18.73 -50.06 -11.56
N LYS A 136 17.73 -49.16 -11.49
CA LYS A 136 17.38 -48.35 -10.30
C LYS A 136 16.25 -47.37 -10.67
N GLU A 137 15.04 -47.90 -10.76
CA GLU A 137 13.86 -47.14 -10.36
C GLU A 137 13.57 -47.53 -8.91
N THR A 138 13.10 -46.56 -8.11
CA THR A 138 12.75 -46.61 -6.67
C THR A 138 13.90 -46.27 -5.69
N SER A 139 13.96 -45.01 -5.26
CA SER A 139 13.83 -44.59 -3.84
C SER A 139 14.13 -43.10 -3.68
N ASP A 140 13.29 -42.49 -2.85
CA ASP A 140 13.28 -41.10 -2.43
C ASP A 140 14.57 -40.63 -1.71
N CYS A 141 14.80 -39.32 -1.82
CA CYS A 141 15.38 -38.39 -0.84
C CYS A 141 16.68 -38.79 -0.09
N ASN A 142 17.68 -37.90 -0.24
CA ASN A 142 18.96 -37.82 0.49
C ASN A 142 20.03 -38.87 0.16
N GLY A 143 20.96 -38.49 -0.71
CA GLY A 143 22.25 -39.16 -0.85
C GLY A 143 23.04 -38.56 -2.01
N LEU A 144 24.28 -38.13 -1.74
CA LEU A 144 25.21 -37.61 -2.75
C LEU A 144 25.30 -38.55 -3.96
N ALA A 145 24.62 -38.17 -5.04
CA ALA A 145 24.60 -38.91 -6.30
C ALA A 145 25.84 -38.54 -7.13
N GLY A 146 26.41 -39.56 -7.79
CA GLY A 146 27.65 -39.47 -8.57
C GLY A 146 27.64 -38.33 -9.58
N ILE A 147 28.76 -37.62 -9.65
CA ILE A 147 28.98 -36.50 -10.58
C ILE A 147 28.90 -37.06 -12.01
N ILE A 148 27.76 -36.87 -12.66
CA ILE A 148 27.65 -36.94 -14.12
C ILE A 148 28.46 -35.74 -14.63
N SER A 149 29.64 -35.96 -15.20
CA SER A 149 30.44 -34.88 -15.80
C SER A 149 29.74 -34.36 -17.05
N THR A 150 28.97 -33.30 -16.90
CA THR A 150 28.43 -32.54 -18.03
C THR A 150 29.40 -31.43 -18.38
N ASP A 151 29.68 -31.28 -19.67
CA ASP A 151 30.47 -30.15 -20.16
C ASP A 151 29.55 -28.92 -20.18
N ARG A 152 30.12 -27.73 -19.98
CA ARG A 152 29.36 -26.47 -19.98
C ARG A 152 29.82 -25.54 -21.08
N VAL A 153 28.87 -24.94 -21.78
CA VAL A 153 29.12 -23.86 -22.74
C VAL A 153 28.48 -22.60 -22.20
N ILE A 154 29.23 -21.52 -22.08
CA ILE A 154 28.79 -20.28 -21.44
C ILE A 154 28.97 -19.13 -22.43
N VAL A 155 27.89 -18.47 -22.80
CA VAL A 155 27.90 -17.19 -23.51
C VAL A 155 27.77 -16.10 -22.45
N ASN A 156 28.85 -15.36 -22.20
CA ASN A 156 28.92 -14.37 -21.13
C ASN A 156 28.57 -12.98 -21.64
N LYS A 157 27.65 -12.30 -20.93
CA LYS A 157 27.33 -10.87 -21.10
C LYS A 157 26.98 -10.51 -22.55
N LEU A 158 26.05 -11.25 -23.15
CA LEU A 158 25.42 -10.92 -24.41
C LEU A 158 24.55 -9.67 -24.23
N ARG A 159 25.02 -8.54 -24.76
CA ARG A 159 24.37 -7.23 -24.59
C ARG A 159 23.32 -6.98 -25.66
N LEU A 160 22.07 -6.80 -25.26
CA LEU A 160 20.90 -6.63 -26.14
C LEU A 160 20.10 -5.37 -25.77
N LEU A 161 19.29 -4.88 -26.72
CA LEU A 161 18.36 -3.76 -26.52
C LEU A 161 16.92 -4.23 -26.64
N THR A 162 16.15 -4.10 -25.57
CA THR A 162 14.74 -4.51 -25.53
C THR A 162 13.91 -3.54 -24.67
N ILE A 163 12.59 -3.54 -24.84
CA ILE A 163 11.70 -2.76 -23.98
C ILE A 163 11.38 -3.63 -22.76
N ILE A 164 11.93 -3.24 -21.60
CA ILE A 164 11.81 -4.01 -20.37
C ILE A 164 11.83 -3.13 -19.11
N GLY A 165 10.79 -3.26 -18.29
CA GLY A 165 10.68 -2.51 -17.06
C GLY A 165 9.27 -2.43 -16.49
N VAL A 166 9.23 -2.20 -15.18
CA VAL A 166 7.99 -2.08 -14.43
C VAL A 166 7.46 -0.65 -14.54
N PHE A 167 8.34 0.35 -14.56
CA PHE A 167 7.93 1.75 -14.63
C PHE A 167 7.54 2.19 -16.03
N THR A 168 6.60 3.13 -16.12
CA THR A 168 6.04 3.64 -17.38
C THR A 168 7.13 4.19 -18.30
N PHE A 169 8.12 4.91 -17.76
CA PHE A 169 9.22 5.48 -18.56
C PHE A 169 10.16 4.40 -19.15
N GLU A 170 10.39 3.30 -18.43
CA GLU A 170 11.21 2.17 -18.90
C GLU A 170 10.56 1.43 -20.05
N ARG A 171 9.23 1.58 -20.19
CA ARG A 171 8.45 0.99 -21.28
C ARG A 171 8.40 1.90 -22.53
N LEU A 172 8.88 3.14 -22.45
CA LEU A 172 8.89 4.08 -23.57
C LEU A 172 10.18 4.01 -24.41
N GLN A 173 11.26 3.43 -23.85
CA GLN A 173 12.57 3.42 -24.50
C GLN A 173 13.25 2.07 -24.32
N LYS A 174 13.90 1.58 -25.39
CA LYS A 174 14.71 0.36 -25.32
C LYS A 174 15.81 0.53 -24.27
N GLN A 175 15.88 -0.44 -23.37
CA GLN A 175 16.88 -0.53 -22.31
C GLN A 175 17.93 -1.56 -22.69
N ILE A 176 19.16 -1.34 -22.22
CA ILE A 176 20.23 -2.33 -22.35
C ILE A 176 19.96 -3.45 -21.34
N VAL A 177 20.13 -4.69 -21.76
CA VAL A 177 20.15 -5.88 -20.90
C VAL A 177 21.37 -6.73 -21.23
N ASP A 178 22.00 -7.27 -20.19
CA ASP A 178 23.15 -8.17 -20.30
C ASP A 178 22.67 -9.60 -19.98
N LEU A 179 22.77 -10.51 -20.97
CA LEU A 179 22.34 -11.89 -20.87
C LEU A 179 23.53 -12.83 -20.70
N THR A 180 23.41 -13.83 -19.82
CA THR A 180 24.35 -14.95 -19.75
C THR A 180 23.59 -16.25 -20.00
N LEU A 181 24.05 -17.04 -20.97
CA LEU A 181 23.47 -18.33 -21.33
C LEU A 181 24.49 -19.42 -20.96
N ASP A 182 24.13 -20.31 -20.05
CA ASP A 182 24.99 -21.37 -19.55
C ASP A 182 24.34 -22.73 -19.80
N PHE A 183 24.83 -23.41 -20.84
CA PHE A 183 24.33 -24.67 -21.34
C PHE A 183 25.10 -25.83 -20.71
N SER A 184 24.40 -26.78 -20.10
CA SER A 184 24.96 -28.08 -19.71
C SER A 184 24.69 -29.09 -20.83
N VAL A 185 25.76 -29.58 -21.46
CA VAL A 185 25.69 -30.49 -22.63
C VAL A 185 26.23 -31.89 -22.28
N GLY A 186 25.71 -32.90 -22.99
CA GLY A 186 26.18 -34.28 -22.87
C GLY A 186 27.57 -34.53 -23.46
N GLU A 187 28.25 -35.60 -23.02
CA GLU A 187 29.66 -35.90 -23.33
C GLU A 187 30.03 -36.02 -24.82
N LYS A 188 29.05 -36.24 -25.70
CA LYS A 188 29.23 -36.40 -27.15
C LYS A 188 29.16 -35.09 -27.95
N ASN A 189 28.77 -33.96 -27.33
CA ASN A 189 28.50 -32.70 -28.03
C ASN A 189 29.62 -31.66 -27.90
N VAL A 190 30.86 -32.08 -28.19
CA VAL A 190 32.07 -31.23 -28.14
C VAL A 190 32.08 -30.13 -29.23
N ASN A 191 31.14 -30.18 -30.17
CA ASN A 191 31.01 -29.25 -31.31
C ASN A 191 29.71 -28.43 -31.27
N LEU A 192 29.11 -28.19 -30.10
CA LEU A 192 27.95 -27.28 -30.03
C LEU A 192 28.35 -25.90 -30.57
N ASP A 193 27.73 -25.49 -31.68
CA ASP A 193 27.81 -24.12 -32.18
C ASP A 193 26.66 -23.31 -31.56
N VAL A 194 27.01 -22.31 -30.77
CA VAL A 194 26.04 -21.47 -30.06
C VAL A 194 25.53 -20.32 -30.92
N ARG A 195 26.07 -20.12 -32.13
CA ARG A 195 25.71 -19.01 -33.03
C ARG A 195 24.24 -18.97 -33.39
N ASP A 196 23.69 -20.11 -33.79
CA ASP A 196 22.30 -20.18 -34.23
C ASP A 196 21.33 -19.94 -33.05
N ILE A 197 21.67 -20.48 -31.86
CA ILE A 197 20.93 -20.22 -30.62
C ILE A 197 20.98 -18.72 -30.29
N VAL A 198 22.17 -18.11 -30.31
CA VAL A 198 22.36 -16.68 -30.00
C VAL A 198 21.61 -15.82 -31.01
N ALA A 199 21.63 -16.17 -32.30
CA ALA A 199 20.92 -15.43 -33.34
C ALA A 199 19.39 -15.45 -33.13
N ASP A 200 18.82 -16.61 -32.80
CA ASP A 200 17.40 -16.75 -32.46
C ASP A 200 17.04 -15.96 -31.20
N VAL A 201 17.85 -16.05 -30.14
CA VAL A 201 17.64 -15.32 -28.90
C VAL A 201 17.73 -13.82 -29.13
N VAL A 202 18.73 -13.33 -29.88
CA VAL A 202 18.87 -11.92 -30.26
C VAL A 202 17.62 -11.44 -30.99
N ALA A 203 17.21 -12.17 -32.04
CA ALA A 203 16.06 -11.79 -32.84
C ALA A 203 14.79 -11.71 -32.01
N TYR A 204 14.55 -12.69 -31.14
CA TYR A 204 13.37 -12.73 -30.27
C TYR A 204 13.38 -11.63 -29.21
N VAL A 205 14.51 -11.43 -28.50
CA VAL A 205 14.59 -10.46 -27.41
C VAL A 205 14.46 -9.03 -27.93
N GLU A 206 15.08 -8.70 -29.07
CA GLU A 206 15.03 -7.34 -29.62
C GLU A 206 13.68 -6.98 -30.27
N SER A 207 12.88 -7.99 -30.64
CA SER A 207 11.52 -7.81 -31.18
C SER A 207 10.42 -7.91 -30.13
N SER A 208 10.74 -8.35 -28.91
CA SER A 208 9.76 -8.59 -27.84
C SER A 208 9.64 -7.41 -26.88
N ASN A 209 8.47 -7.32 -26.23
CA ASN A 209 8.20 -6.35 -25.15
C ASN A 209 7.90 -7.12 -23.87
N PHE A 210 8.83 -7.12 -22.91
CA PHE A 210 8.67 -7.83 -21.65
C PHE A 210 8.33 -6.88 -20.51
N LYS A 211 7.38 -7.26 -19.65
CA LYS A 211 7.10 -6.51 -18.42
C LYS A 211 8.15 -6.77 -17.34
N THR A 212 8.66 -8.00 -17.25
CA THR A 212 9.59 -8.42 -16.21
C THR A 212 10.76 -9.22 -16.77
N VAL A 213 11.90 -9.21 -16.05
CA VAL A 213 13.11 -9.97 -16.41
C VAL A 213 12.91 -11.48 -16.24
N GLU A 214 12.02 -11.92 -15.35
CA GLU A 214 11.64 -13.31 -15.14
C GLU A 214 10.92 -13.88 -16.37
N ALA A 215 9.97 -13.13 -16.92
CA ALA A 215 9.24 -13.53 -18.12
C ALA A 215 10.20 -13.65 -19.33
N LEU A 216 11.16 -12.72 -19.44
CA LEU A 216 12.21 -12.77 -20.45
C LEU A 216 13.10 -14.03 -20.27
N VAL A 217 13.61 -14.29 -19.07
CA VAL A 217 14.41 -15.48 -18.74
C VAL A 217 13.68 -16.77 -19.12
N HIS A 218 12.41 -16.90 -18.71
CA HIS A 218 11.60 -18.09 -19.00
C HIS A 218 11.34 -18.26 -20.50
N SER A 219 11.10 -17.15 -21.22
CA SER A 219 10.84 -17.18 -22.65
C SER A 219 12.07 -17.56 -23.47
N ILE A 220 13.27 -17.15 -23.05
CA ILE A 220 14.54 -17.56 -23.67
C ILE A 220 14.75 -19.07 -23.49
N GLY A 221 14.47 -19.60 -22.30
CA GLY A 221 14.52 -21.04 -22.03
C GLY A 221 13.58 -21.82 -22.96
N ARG A 222 12.31 -21.39 -23.02
CA ARG A 222 11.29 -21.97 -23.89
C ARG A 222 11.71 -21.93 -25.37
N LEU A 223 12.17 -20.79 -25.87
CA LEU A 223 12.63 -20.64 -27.26
C LEU A 223 13.77 -21.61 -27.57
N THR A 224 14.76 -21.70 -26.67
CA THR A 224 15.93 -22.55 -26.86
C THR A 224 15.53 -24.02 -26.93
N PHE A 225 14.78 -24.53 -25.95
CA PHE A 225 14.39 -25.95 -25.95
C PHE A 225 13.40 -26.30 -27.06
N GLN A 226 12.55 -25.38 -27.51
CA GLN A 226 11.62 -25.65 -28.62
C GLN A 226 12.32 -25.67 -29.98
N LYS A 227 13.23 -24.74 -30.26
CA LYS A 227 13.93 -24.66 -31.57
C LYS A 227 15.18 -25.53 -31.67
N HIS A 228 15.87 -25.78 -30.55
CA HIS A 228 17.21 -26.40 -30.52
C HIS A 228 17.25 -27.66 -29.63
N SER A 229 16.14 -28.40 -29.54
CA SER A 229 16.02 -29.63 -28.75
C SER A 229 16.95 -30.76 -29.23
N ASP A 230 17.33 -30.74 -30.50
CA ASP A 230 18.20 -31.72 -31.16
C ASP A 230 19.69 -31.57 -30.79
N LEU A 231 20.08 -30.42 -30.21
CA LEU A 231 21.46 -30.12 -29.83
C LEU A 231 21.94 -30.79 -28.53
N GLY A 232 21.12 -31.66 -27.92
CA GLY A 232 21.48 -32.46 -26.75
C GLY A 232 21.80 -31.63 -25.49
N ILE A 233 21.15 -30.47 -25.36
CA ILE A 233 21.21 -29.61 -24.18
C ILE A 233 20.40 -30.30 -23.06
N LYS A 234 21.06 -30.61 -21.94
CA LYS A 234 20.40 -31.25 -20.79
C LYS A 234 19.73 -30.23 -19.87
N GLN A 235 20.37 -29.07 -19.72
CA GLN A 235 19.94 -27.99 -18.84
C GLN A 235 20.49 -26.68 -19.39
N LEU A 236 19.72 -25.60 -19.19
CA LEU A 236 20.10 -24.25 -19.54
C LEU A 236 19.88 -23.35 -18.32
N VAL A 237 20.90 -22.60 -17.93
CA VAL A 237 20.76 -21.48 -17.00
C VAL A 237 20.80 -20.18 -17.79
N VAL A 238 19.73 -19.40 -17.70
CA VAL A 238 19.66 -18.05 -18.28
C VAL A 238 19.69 -17.05 -17.15
N THR A 239 20.64 -16.13 -17.23
CA THR A 239 20.72 -14.96 -16.35
C THR A 239 20.48 -13.69 -17.17
N VAL A 240 19.58 -12.83 -16.71
CA VAL A 240 19.34 -11.51 -17.31
C VAL A 240 19.65 -10.46 -16.26
N ILE A 241 20.56 -9.54 -16.57
CA ILE A 241 20.92 -8.39 -15.73
C ILE A 241 20.52 -7.11 -16.47
N LYS A 242 19.79 -6.24 -15.79
CA LYS A 242 19.56 -4.86 -16.21
C LYS A 242 20.66 -3.98 -15.61
N PRO A 243 21.68 -3.57 -16.40
CA PRO A 243 22.74 -2.70 -15.92
C PRO A 243 22.17 -1.36 -15.48
N HIS A 244 22.74 -0.79 -14.41
CA HIS A 244 22.39 0.54 -13.90
C HIS A 244 20.90 0.75 -13.59
N ALA A 245 20.17 -0.32 -13.21
CA ALA A 245 18.77 -0.23 -12.83
C ALA A 245 18.52 0.74 -11.65
N PHE A 246 19.52 0.90 -10.77
CA PHE A 246 19.50 1.86 -9.66
C PHE A 246 20.84 2.58 -9.54
N ASN A 247 20.81 3.78 -8.94
CA ASN A 247 22.02 4.49 -8.57
C ASN A 247 22.84 3.65 -7.57
N HIS A 248 24.15 3.56 -7.79
CA HIS A 248 25.12 2.83 -6.93
C HIS A 248 25.18 1.29 -7.07
N VAL A 249 24.53 0.67 -8.07
CA VAL A 249 24.70 -0.77 -8.38
C VAL A 249 25.11 -1.00 -9.83
N GLU A 250 25.89 -2.06 -10.09
CA GLU A 250 26.30 -2.42 -11.47
C GLU A 250 25.08 -2.87 -12.30
N GLY A 251 24.15 -3.60 -11.69
CA GLY A 251 22.88 -4.01 -12.28
C GLY A 251 22.08 -4.92 -11.36
N VAL A 252 20.81 -5.13 -11.69
CA VAL A 252 19.91 -6.05 -10.98
C VAL A 252 19.39 -7.08 -11.98
N GLY A 253 19.31 -8.33 -11.57
CA GLY A 253 18.96 -9.41 -12.47
C GLY A 253 18.44 -10.65 -11.79
N VAL A 254 17.89 -11.54 -12.61
CA VAL A 254 17.37 -12.84 -12.18
C VAL A 254 18.02 -13.94 -13.00
N SER A 255 18.10 -15.13 -12.41
CA SER A 255 18.64 -16.32 -13.05
C SER A 255 17.69 -17.49 -12.84
N SER A 256 17.41 -18.25 -13.89
CA SER A 256 16.62 -19.47 -13.80
C SER A 256 17.35 -20.63 -14.44
N THR A 257 17.23 -21.80 -13.82
CA THR A 257 17.74 -23.08 -14.30
C THR A 257 16.58 -23.88 -14.86
N MET A 258 16.65 -24.25 -16.12
CA MET A 258 15.54 -24.82 -16.88
C MET A 258 15.97 -26.10 -17.61
N VAL A 259 15.05 -27.04 -17.77
CA VAL A 259 15.19 -28.28 -18.53
C VAL A 259 14.07 -28.40 -19.57
N SER A 260 14.25 -29.25 -20.58
CA SER A 260 13.25 -29.40 -21.67
C SER A 260 11.83 -29.69 -21.16
N LYS A 261 11.71 -30.51 -20.10
CA LYS A 261 10.41 -30.90 -19.51
C LYS A 261 9.60 -29.75 -18.94
N ASP A 262 10.25 -28.62 -18.61
CA ASP A 262 9.58 -27.45 -18.05
C ASP A 262 8.65 -26.77 -19.08
N PHE A 263 8.73 -27.15 -20.36
CA PHE A 263 8.03 -26.51 -21.48
C PHE A 263 7.11 -27.43 -22.28
N ASP A 264 6.96 -28.71 -21.90
CA ASP A 264 6.21 -29.71 -22.68
C ASP A 264 4.71 -29.34 -22.85
N ASP A 265 4.11 -28.69 -21.85
CA ASP A 265 2.68 -28.30 -21.84
C ASP A 265 2.42 -26.88 -22.39
N LEU A 266 3.44 -26.17 -22.86
CA LEU A 266 3.32 -24.79 -23.34
C LEU A 266 3.29 -24.73 -24.88
N PRO A 267 2.49 -23.81 -25.47
CA PRO A 267 2.43 -23.69 -26.93
C PRO A 267 3.80 -23.36 -27.55
N PRO A 268 4.01 -23.50 -28.87
CA PRO A 268 5.21 -22.99 -29.53
C PRO A 268 5.31 -21.46 -29.44
N ILE A 269 6.51 -20.90 -29.29
CA ILE A 269 6.74 -19.45 -29.45
C ILE A 269 6.73 -19.13 -30.96
N ASP A 270 5.79 -18.28 -31.39
CA ASP A 270 5.70 -17.81 -32.77
C ASP A 270 6.48 -16.49 -32.94
N CYS A 271 7.62 -16.55 -33.62
CA CYS A 271 8.48 -15.40 -33.88
C CYS A 271 7.91 -14.43 -34.94
N GLU A 272 6.84 -14.79 -35.68
CA GLU A 272 6.27 -13.94 -36.73
C GLU A 272 5.17 -12.99 -36.24
N LEU A 273 4.47 -13.33 -35.15
CA LEU A 273 3.38 -12.52 -34.58
C LEU A 273 3.88 -11.18 -33.96
N ASP A 274 5.09 -11.15 -33.40
CA ASP A 274 5.66 -9.93 -32.81
C ASP A 274 6.27 -8.97 -33.85
N LYS A 275 6.72 -9.49 -35.01
CA LYS A 275 7.15 -8.62 -36.13
C LYS A 275 6.00 -7.79 -36.71
N LYS A 276 4.76 -8.29 -36.68
CA LYS A 276 3.58 -7.55 -37.15
C LYS A 276 3.12 -6.43 -36.20
N LYS A 277 3.51 -6.47 -34.91
CA LYS A 277 3.20 -5.42 -33.94
C LYS A 277 4.15 -4.21 -34.03
N SER A 278 5.34 -4.38 -34.60
CA SER A 278 6.33 -3.29 -34.69
C SER A 278 6.19 -2.37 -35.90
N ASP A 279 5.42 -2.76 -36.93
CA ASP A 279 5.33 -1.98 -38.19
C ASP A 279 4.25 -0.88 -38.19
N HIS A 280 3.42 -0.78 -37.16
CA HIS A 280 2.40 0.27 -37.07
C HIS A 280 2.46 1.05 -35.74
N SER A 281 3.01 2.27 -35.86
CA SER A 281 2.99 3.40 -34.92
C SER A 281 4.14 3.51 -33.91
N ASN A 282 4.86 4.64 -33.97
CA ASN A 282 5.81 5.13 -32.95
C ASN A 282 5.09 5.65 -31.68
N THR A 283 3.83 5.25 -31.46
CA THR A 283 3.03 5.59 -30.29
C THR A 283 2.95 4.36 -29.41
N PHE A 284 3.61 4.41 -28.26
CA PHE A 284 3.52 3.35 -27.26
C PHE A 284 2.11 3.33 -26.68
N THR A 285 1.31 2.35 -27.09
CA THR A 285 0.13 1.92 -26.34
C THR A 285 0.63 0.94 -25.28
N LEU A 286 0.37 1.22 -23.98
CA LEU A 286 0.49 0.16 -22.96
C LEU A 286 -0.26 -1.07 -23.48
N PRO A 287 0.19 -2.31 -23.22
CA PRO A 287 -0.51 -3.50 -23.67
C PRO A 287 -1.96 -3.42 -23.17
N ALA A 288 -2.85 -3.05 -24.08
CA ALA A 288 -4.26 -2.96 -23.80
C ALA A 288 -4.68 -4.39 -23.49
N THR A 289 -5.22 -4.61 -22.30
CA THR A 289 -6.08 -5.77 -22.11
C THR A 289 -7.10 -5.69 -23.23
N ASN A 290 -7.11 -6.68 -24.14
CA ASN A 290 -8.09 -6.71 -25.23
C ASN A 290 -9.46 -6.51 -24.58
N LEU A 291 -10.16 -5.43 -24.91
CA LEU A 291 -11.53 -5.12 -24.44
C LEU A 291 -12.57 -6.11 -25.02
N THR A 292 -12.14 -7.32 -25.38
CA THR A 292 -12.97 -8.42 -25.84
C THR A 292 -13.69 -9.13 -24.71
N ASN A 293 -13.39 -8.81 -23.46
CA ASN A 293 -14.11 -9.34 -22.31
C ASN A 293 -15.49 -8.66 -22.22
N SER A 294 -16.54 -9.46 -22.00
CA SER A 294 -17.81 -8.90 -21.58
C SER A 294 -17.64 -8.31 -20.17
N PHE A 295 -18.17 -7.11 -19.96
CA PHE A 295 -18.15 -6.43 -18.66
C PHE A 295 -19.38 -6.81 -17.84
N ASP A 296 -19.78 -8.09 -17.90
CA ASP A 296 -20.97 -8.56 -17.20
C ASP A 296 -20.63 -8.79 -15.73
N GLY A 297 -21.47 -8.27 -14.83
CA GLY A 297 -21.32 -8.45 -13.40
C GLY A 297 -21.03 -7.18 -12.62
N LEU A 298 -20.59 -7.36 -11.38
CA LEU A 298 -20.38 -6.28 -10.42
C LEU A 298 -18.94 -5.77 -10.53
N HIS A 299 -18.79 -4.46 -10.72
CA HIS A 299 -17.51 -3.79 -10.90
C HIS A 299 -17.27 -2.75 -9.81
N THR A 300 -16.00 -2.54 -9.49
CA THR A 300 -15.56 -1.54 -8.50
C THR A 300 -14.62 -0.53 -9.17
N ALA A 301 -14.90 0.76 -9.00
CA ALA A 301 -14.00 1.81 -9.42
C ALA A 301 -13.70 2.79 -8.27
N TYR A 302 -12.56 3.45 -8.36
CA TYR A 302 -12.17 4.54 -7.48
C TYR A 302 -12.12 5.82 -8.29
N LEU A 303 -12.90 6.81 -7.88
CA LEU A 303 -13.00 8.09 -8.58
C LEU A 303 -12.38 9.18 -7.72
N ALA A 304 -11.54 10.03 -8.32
CA ALA A 304 -11.16 11.30 -7.72
C ALA A 304 -12.25 12.34 -8.02
N PHE A 305 -12.52 13.21 -7.06
CA PHE A 305 -13.30 14.43 -7.29
C PHE A 305 -12.46 15.67 -6.97
N GLY A 306 -12.68 16.76 -7.70
CA GLY A 306 -12.01 18.04 -7.49
C GLY A 306 -12.87 19.24 -7.86
N SER A 307 -12.88 20.28 -7.04
CA SER A 307 -13.63 21.53 -7.28
C SER A 307 -12.90 22.74 -6.70
N ASN A 308 -12.87 23.86 -7.42
CA ASN A 308 -12.29 25.13 -6.92
C ASN A 308 -12.99 26.40 -7.43
N SER A 309 -14.08 26.26 -8.18
CA SER A 309 -14.85 27.39 -8.70
C SER A 309 -16.35 27.13 -8.57
N GLY A 310 -17.15 28.18 -8.46
CA GLY A 310 -18.59 28.08 -8.28
C GLY A 310 -19.05 28.65 -6.94
N GLY A 311 -20.31 28.43 -6.59
CA GLY A 311 -20.88 28.89 -5.32
C GLY A 311 -20.40 28.05 -4.13
N ASP A 312 -21.28 27.21 -3.60
CA ASP A 312 -20.92 26.29 -2.52
C ASP A 312 -20.23 25.03 -3.11
N LEU A 313 -18.91 24.97 -2.95
CA LEU A 313 -18.07 23.88 -3.47
C LEU A 313 -18.47 22.52 -2.86
N CYS A 314 -18.73 22.48 -1.55
CA CYS A 314 -19.10 21.26 -0.84
C CYS A 314 -20.48 20.75 -1.25
N ALA A 315 -21.44 21.66 -1.45
CA ALA A 315 -22.75 21.32 -2.00
C ALA A 315 -22.64 20.81 -3.44
N SER A 316 -21.74 21.39 -4.25
CA SER A 316 -21.51 20.97 -5.63
C SER A 316 -20.93 19.55 -5.69
N ILE A 317 -19.94 19.24 -4.86
CA ILE A 317 -19.38 17.87 -4.72
C ILE A 317 -20.46 16.89 -4.26
N SER A 318 -21.21 17.22 -3.19
CA SER A 318 -22.28 16.36 -2.68
C SER A 318 -23.36 16.10 -3.72
N LYS A 319 -23.74 17.12 -4.50
CA LYS A 319 -24.69 17.01 -5.60
C LYS A 319 -24.16 16.09 -6.71
N ALA A 320 -22.92 16.28 -7.15
CA ALA A 320 -22.31 15.45 -8.18
C ALA A 320 -22.26 13.98 -7.79
N LEU A 321 -21.88 13.68 -6.53
CA LEU A 321 -21.88 12.31 -6.02
C LEU A 321 -23.30 11.74 -5.85
N GLY A 322 -24.28 12.57 -5.50
CA GLY A 322 -25.68 12.16 -5.46
C GLY A 322 -26.25 11.80 -6.84
N LEU A 323 -25.80 12.47 -7.90
CA LEU A 323 -26.23 12.19 -9.28
C LEU A 323 -25.76 10.82 -9.79
N LEU A 324 -24.67 10.25 -9.25
CA LEU A 324 -24.20 8.90 -9.62
C LEU A 324 -25.30 7.84 -9.42
N LYS A 325 -26.11 8.00 -8.36
CA LYS A 325 -27.21 7.08 -8.07
C LYS A 325 -28.27 7.03 -9.18
N ASN A 326 -28.44 8.11 -9.95
CA ASN A 326 -29.38 8.14 -11.08
C ASN A 326 -28.93 7.26 -12.25
N TYR A 327 -27.67 6.80 -12.24
CA TYR A 327 -27.07 5.93 -13.24
C TYR A 327 -26.76 4.54 -12.67
N ASP A 328 -27.42 4.14 -11.57
CA ASP A 328 -27.18 2.85 -10.89
C ASP A 328 -25.72 2.66 -10.43
N ILE A 329 -25.07 3.76 -10.05
CA ILE A 329 -23.73 3.77 -9.46
C ILE A 329 -23.84 4.10 -7.97
N ASP A 330 -23.55 3.10 -7.13
CA ASP A 330 -23.59 3.24 -5.68
C ASP A 330 -22.24 3.74 -5.14
N VAL A 331 -22.28 4.80 -4.34
CA VAL A 331 -21.12 5.28 -3.58
C VAL A 331 -21.01 4.47 -2.29
N ILE A 332 -20.05 3.55 -2.25
CA ILE A 332 -19.84 2.62 -1.14
C ILE A 332 -19.09 3.28 0.01
N ALA A 333 -18.08 4.08 -0.31
CA ALA A 333 -17.26 4.78 0.69
C ALA A 333 -16.68 6.07 0.10
N THR A 334 -16.38 7.03 0.98
CA THR A 334 -15.70 8.27 0.63
C THR A 334 -14.45 8.44 1.48
N SER A 335 -13.43 9.08 0.94
CA SER A 335 -12.33 9.61 1.75
C SER A 335 -12.80 10.80 2.58
N SER A 336 -11.89 11.36 3.36
CA SER A 336 -11.97 12.74 3.86
C SER A 336 -11.96 13.72 2.68
N MET A 337 -12.47 14.92 2.92
CA MET A 337 -12.37 16.04 1.98
C MET A 337 -11.14 16.85 2.34
N TYR A 338 -10.37 17.23 1.33
CA TYR A 338 -9.09 17.92 1.51
C TYR A 338 -9.03 19.22 0.73
N ILE A 339 -8.49 20.26 1.36
CA ILE A 339 -8.06 21.48 0.68
C ILE A 339 -6.62 21.29 0.23
N SER A 340 -6.33 21.57 -1.04
CA SER A 340 -4.98 21.56 -1.60
C SER A 340 -4.68 22.84 -2.37
N LYS A 341 -3.40 23.22 -2.42
CA LYS A 341 -2.94 24.25 -3.36
C LYS A 341 -3.07 23.77 -4.81
N PRO A 342 -3.33 24.69 -5.75
CA PRO A 342 -3.43 24.34 -7.15
C PRO A 342 -2.08 23.85 -7.70
N MET A 343 -2.14 22.82 -8.53
CA MET A 343 -0.98 22.28 -9.25
C MET A 343 -1.01 22.78 -10.71
N TYR A 344 0.17 23.03 -11.29
CA TYR A 344 0.44 23.53 -12.65
C TYR A 344 0.07 24.99 -12.92
N HIS A 345 -1.06 25.46 -12.40
CA HIS A 345 -1.49 26.86 -12.54
C HIS A 345 -1.68 27.46 -11.15
N LEU A 346 -0.65 28.16 -10.66
CA LEU A 346 -0.60 28.63 -9.28
C LEU A 346 -1.58 29.77 -8.97
N ASN A 347 -1.95 30.57 -9.97
CA ASN A 347 -2.84 31.71 -9.79
C ASN A 347 -4.33 31.32 -9.96
N GLN A 348 -4.85 30.50 -9.04
CA GLN A 348 -6.26 30.13 -8.96
C GLN A 348 -6.64 29.77 -7.51
N PRO A 349 -7.94 29.69 -7.17
CA PRO A 349 -8.37 29.27 -5.83
C PRO A 349 -7.93 27.84 -5.48
N ASP A 350 -7.76 27.60 -4.18
CA ASP A 350 -7.47 26.28 -3.62
C ASP A 350 -8.56 25.26 -3.99
N PHE A 351 -8.14 24.01 -4.20
CA PHE A 351 -9.03 22.93 -4.59
C PHE A 351 -9.55 22.14 -3.39
N PHE A 352 -10.81 21.72 -3.48
CA PHE A 352 -11.43 20.72 -2.63
C PHE A 352 -11.39 19.38 -3.36
N ASN A 353 -10.57 18.47 -2.85
CA ASN A 353 -10.33 17.16 -3.45
C ASN A 353 -10.74 16.03 -2.50
N GLY A 354 -10.96 14.86 -3.10
CA GLY A 354 -11.09 13.61 -2.38
C GLY A 354 -11.27 12.45 -3.36
N ALA A 355 -11.53 11.26 -2.81
CA ALA A 355 -11.78 10.06 -3.57
C ALA A 355 -13.06 9.36 -3.08
N VAL A 356 -13.69 8.60 -3.97
CA VAL A 356 -14.84 7.75 -3.65
C VAL A 356 -14.64 6.35 -4.23
N LYS A 357 -15.05 5.33 -3.46
CA LYS A 357 -15.19 3.96 -3.94
C LYS A 357 -16.62 3.78 -4.42
N VAL A 358 -16.78 3.42 -5.68
CA VAL A 358 -18.09 3.20 -6.31
C VAL A 358 -18.24 1.77 -6.79
N GLN A 359 -19.47 1.30 -6.79
CA GLN A 359 -19.84 -0.03 -7.27
C GLN A 359 -21.05 0.07 -8.19
N PHE A 360 -21.04 -0.68 -9.29
CA PHE A 360 -22.07 -0.67 -10.32
C PHE A 360 -22.02 -1.98 -11.10
N LYS A 361 -23.02 -2.21 -11.97
CA LYS A 361 -23.11 -3.41 -12.79
C LYS A 361 -23.02 -3.11 -14.26
N ASP A 362 -22.43 -4.04 -15.01
CA ASP A 362 -22.55 -4.14 -16.46
C ASP A 362 -22.02 -2.93 -17.28
N TYR A 363 -21.26 -2.03 -16.66
CA TYR A 363 -20.65 -0.89 -17.36
C TYR A 363 -19.22 -1.19 -17.76
N SER A 364 -18.83 -0.75 -18.95
CA SER A 364 -17.41 -0.69 -19.33
C SER A 364 -16.75 0.58 -18.78
N PRO A 365 -15.41 0.62 -18.67
CA PRO A 365 -14.68 1.83 -18.28
C PRO A 365 -14.99 3.06 -19.16
N LEU A 366 -15.23 2.84 -20.46
CA LEU A 366 -15.64 3.89 -21.39
C LEU A 366 -17.06 4.38 -21.11
N LYS A 367 -17.98 3.48 -20.76
CA LYS A 367 -19.35 3.85 -20.39
C LYS A 367 -19.37 4.66 -19.09
N LEU A 368 -18.57 4.24 -18.10
CA LEU A 368 -18.40 5.01 -16.87
C LEU A 368 -17.86 6.41 -17.17
N LEU A 369 -16.81 6.53 -18.00
CA LEU A 369 -16.26 7.84 -18.39
C LEU A 369 -17.32 8.74 -19.06
N GLU A 370 -18.14 8.19 -19.95
CA GLU A 370 -19.25 8.91 -20.59
C GLU A 370 -20.23 9.48 -19.56
N ILE A 371 -20.66 8.65 -18.59
CA ILE A 371 -21.58 9.06 -17.51
C ILE A 371 -20.95 10.17 -16.66
N LEU A 372 -19.68 10.04 -16.29
CA LEU A 372 -18.98 11.07 -15.51
C LEU A 372 -18.92 12.40 -16.26
N LYS A 373 -18.66 12.37 -17.58
CA LYS A 373 -18.70 13.58 -18.40
C LYS A 373 -20.10 14.16 -18.55
N GLU A 374 -21.14 13.32 -18.63
CA GLU A 374 -22.53 13.79 -18.63
C GLU A 374 -22.88 14.52 -17.31
N ILE A 375 -22.45 13.99 -16.16
CA ILE A 375 -22.62 14.65 -14.86
C ILE A 375 -21.91 16.01 -14.84
N GLU A 376 -20.64 16.07 -15.26
CA GLU A 376 -19.86 17.31 -15.29
C GLU A 376 -20.48 18.38 -16.20
N TYR A 377 -20.76 18.05 -17.46
CA TYR A 377 -21.13 19.05 -18.47
C TYR A 377 -22.63 19.35 -18.50
N THR A 378 -23.49 18.35 -18.33
CA THR A 378 -24.95 18.51 -18.47
C THR A 378 -25.59 18.92 -17.14
N HIS A 379 -25.28 18.21 -16.05
CA HIS A 379 -25.96 18.41 -14.77
C HIS A 379 -25.31 19.44 -13.86
N MET A 380 -23.99 19.58 -14.00
CA MET A 380 -23.16 20.51 -13.22
C MET A 380 -22.68 21.69 -14.07
N SER A 381 -23.05 21.78 -15.36
CA SER A 381 -22.74 22.94 -16.23
C SER A 381 -21.26 23.33 -16.29
N ARG A 382 -20.34 22.37 -16.12
CA ARG A 382 -18.89 22.61 -16.17
C ARG A 382 -18.50 23.28 -17.48
N ARG A 383 -17.70 24.36 -17.39
CA ARG A 383 -17.06 25.00 -18.53
C ARG A 383 -15.57 24.72 -18.51
N LYS A 384 -15.03 24.17 -19.60
CA LYS A 384 -13.60 23.93 -19.74
C LYS A 384 -12.97 25.09 -20.51
N GLU A 385 -12.33 26.01 -19.78
CA GLU A 385 -11.59 27.12 -20.39
C GLU A 385 -10.23 26.64 -20.95
N PHE A 386 -9.45 25.94 -20.13
CA PHE A 386 -8.17 25.33 -20.50
C PHE A 386 -7.88 24.10 -19.62
N ASN A 387 -6.84 23.33 -19.95
CA ASN A 387 -6.45 22.14 -19.18
C ASN A 387 -5.95 22.54 -17.78
N ASN A 388 -6.36 21.80 -16.74
CA ASN A 388 -6.01 22.07 -15.34
C ASN A 388 -6.49 23.43 -14.78
N GLY A 389 -7.39 24.12 -15.48
CA GLY A 389 -7.98 25.37 -15.01
C GLY A 389 -9.08 25.19 -13.95
N PRO A 390 -9.68 26.31 -13.49
CA PRO A 390 -10.77 26.30 -12.54
C PRO A 390 -11.99 25.50 -13.01
N ARG A 391 -12.68 24.83 -12.08
CA ARG A 391 -13.83 23.97 -12.40
C ARG A 391 -14.80 23.80 -11.23
N GLU A 392 -16.09 23.71 -11.57
CA GLU A 392 -17.17 23.43 -10.62
C GLU A 392 -17.10 22.00 -10.08
N ILE A 393 -16.75 21.04 -10.94
CA ILE A 393 -16.49 19.67 -10.55
C ILE A 393 -15.62 18.99 -11.62
N ASP A 394 -14.77 18.06 -11.19
CA ASP A 394 -13.98 17.13 -11.99
C ASP A 394 -14.18 15.75 -11.40
N LEU A 395 -14.47 14.75 -12.22
CA LEU A 395 -14.59 13.35 -11.82
C LEU A 395 -13.68 12.50 -12.71
N ASP A 396 -12.62 11.96 -12.11
CA ASP A 396 -11.61 11.17 -12.82
C ASP A 396 -11.58 9.73 -12.32
N ILE A 397 -11.54 8.76 -13.24
CA ILE A 397 -11.37 7.34 -12.91
C ILE A 397 -9.91 7.10 -12.55
N LEU A 398 -9.62 6.75 -11.29
CA LEU A 398 -8.27 6.42 -10.82
C LEU A 398 -7.93 4.95 -11.07
N LEU A 399 -8.82 4.06 -10.61
CA LEU A 399 -8.68 2.62 -10.67
C LEU A 399 -10.03 2.02 -11.06
N TYR A 400 -10.01 0.90 -11.78
CA TYR A 400 -11.19 0.15 -12.19
C TYR A 400 -10.81 -1.33 -12.14
N ASP A 401 -11.35 -2.07 -11.17
CA ASP A 401 -10.93 -3.43 -10.83
C ASP A 401 -9.38 -3.55 -10.93
N ASP A 402 -8.88 -4.67 -11.45
CA ASP A 402 -7.46 -4.89 -11.76
C ASP A 402 -7.06 -4.47 -13.19
N LEU A 403 -7.86 -3.64 -13.87
CA LEU A 403 -7.65 -3.36 -15.28
C LEU A 403 -6.46 -2.43 -15.53
N GLN A 404 -5.70 -2.79 -16.58
CA GLN A 404 -4.69 -1.92 -17.20
C GLN A 404 -5.14 -1.61 -18.62
N ILE A 405 -5.53 -0.36 -18.85
CA ILE A 405 -6.10 0.11 -20.11
C ILE A 405 -5.38 1.38 -20.55
N THR A 406 -5.10 1.48 -21.84
CA THR A 406 -4.63 2.71 -22.47
C THR A 406 -5.29 2.83 -23.83
N LEU A 407 -6.18 3.82 -23.89
CA LEU A 407 -6.92 4.25 -25.06
C LEU A 407 -6.62 5.73 -25.29
N ASP A 408 -6.94 6.23 -26.47
CA ASP A 408 -6.69 7.64 -26.84
C ASP A 408 -7.35 8.63 -25.86
N ASN A 409 -8.47 8.26 -25.26
CA ASN A 409 -9.27 9.09 -24.35
C ASN A 409 -9.32 8.59 -22.90
N LEU A 410 -8.74 7.43 -22.56
CA LEU A 410 -8.83 6.84 -21.22
C LEU A 410 -7.57 6.02 -20.87
N VAL A 411 -6.99 6.29 -19.70
CA VAL A 411 -5.86 5.53 -19.15
C VAL A 411 -6.22 5.09 -17.74
N ILE A 412 -6.15 3.78 -17.47
CA ILE A 412 -6.38 3.17 -16.16
C ILE A 412 -5.21 2.22 -15.85
N PRO A 413 -4.58 2.30 -14.67
CA PRO A 413 -4.71 3.35 -13.65
C PRO A 413 -4.43 4.76 -14.19
N HIS A 414 -5.02 5.78 -13.57
CA HIS A 414 -4.89 7.15 -14.06
C HIS A 414 -3.42 7.58 -14.16
N LYS A 415 -3.00 8.03 -15.36
CA LYS A 415 -1.60 8.28 -15.74
C LYS A 415 -0.81 9.18 -14.77
N SER A 416 -1.51 10.08 -14.08
CA SER A 416 -0.95 11.10 -13.20
C SER A 416 -1.33 10.89 -11.74
N MET A 417 -1.86 9.73 -11.34
CA MET A 417 -2.22 9.55 -9.92
C MET A 417 -1.00 9.55 -9.00
N LEU A 418 0.13 8.99 -9.45
CA LEU A 418 1.33 8.81 -8.64
C LEU A 418 2.15 10.08 -8.41
N GLU A 419 1.81 11.20 -9.05
CA GLU A 419 2.51 12.49 -8.89
C GLU A 419 1.76 13.46 -7.95
N ARG A 420 0.56 13.08 -7.47
CA ARG A 420 -0.39 14.00 -6.81
C ARG A 420 -0.76 13.54 -5.41
N THR A 421 -0.33 14.29 -4.39
CA THR A 421 -0.73 14.03 -2.99
C THR A 421 -2.24 14.14 -2.81
N PHE A 422 -2.88 15.15 -3.42
CA PHE A 422 -4.34 15.32 -3.39
C PHE A 422 -5.14 14.24 -4.13
N VAL A 423 -4.48 13.27 -4.78
CA VAL A 423 -5.10 12.06 -5.31
C VAL A 423 -4.74 10.85 -4.44
N LEU A 424 -3.44 10.66 -4.14
CA LEU A 424 -2.98 9.49 -3.39
C LEU A 424 -3.42 9.49 -1.94
N GLN A 425 -3.37 10.61 -1.23
CA GLN A 425 -3.75 10.66 0.19
C GLN A 425 -5.23 10.30 0.40
N PRO A 426 -6.20 10.90 -0.33
CA PRO A 426 -7.59 10.45 -0.27
C PRO A 426 -7.78 9.01 -0.72
N LEU A 427 -7.06 8.55 -1.76
CA LEU A 427 -7.18 7.19 -2.26
C LEU A 427 -6.69 6.16 -1.22
N CYS A 428 -5.57 6.41 -0.54
CA CYS A 428 -5.01 5.57 0.52
C CYS A 428 -5.95 5.45 1.73
N GLU A 429 -6.95 6.32 1.88
CA GLU A 429 -8.00 6.10 2.87
C GLU A 429 -9.04 5.04 2.48
N LEU A 430 -9.10 4.67 1.20
CA LEU A 430 -10.09 3.76 0.62
C LEU A 430 -9.51 2.41 0.20
N ILE A 431 -8.19 2.32 0.08
CA ILE A 431 -7.47 1.10 -0.26
C ILE A 431 -6.58 0.67 0.91
N PRO A 432 -6.35 -0.63 1.13
CA PRO A 432 -5.49 -1.08 2.20
C PRO A 432 -3.98 -0.89 1.89
N PRO A 433 -3.10 -0.90 2.91
CA PRO A 433 -1.65 -0.73 2.75
C PRO A 433 -0.97 -1.78 1.87
N ASP A 434 -1.53 -2.98 1.76
CA ASP A 434 -1.03 -4.07 0.93
C ASP A 434 -1.49 -3.98 -0.54
N TYR A 435 -2.30 -2.97 -0.90
CA TYR A 435 -2.77 -2.79 -2.27
C TYR A 435 -1.63 -2.32 -3.19
N ILE A 436 -1.27 -3.17 -4.14
CA ILE A 436 -0.18 -2.97 -5.08
C ILE A 436 -0.68 -2.21 -6.32
N HIS A 437 0.01 -1.14 -6.70
CA HIS A 437 -0.31 -0.42 -7.93
C HIS A 437 -0.07 -1.32 -9.17
N PRO A 438 -1.06 -1.50 -10.08
CA PRO A 438 -0.98 -2.47 -11.18
C PRO A 438 0.20 -2.27 -12.15
N VAL A 439 0.66 -1.01 -12.29
CA VAL A 439 1.75 -0.68 -13.23
C VAL A 439 3.12 -0.72 -12.55
N SER A 440 3.26 -0.09 -11.38
CA SER A 440 4.55 0.07 -10.69
C SER A 440 4.92 -1.11 -9.80
N ALA A 441 3.98 -2.02 -9.52
CA ALA A 441 4.17 -3.19 -8.65
C ALA A 441 4.67 -2.86 -7.23
N GLU A 442 4.36 -1.64 -6.76
CA GLU A 442 4.66 -1.17 -5.41
C GLU A 442 3.35 -0.76 -4.72
N PRO A 443 3.22 -0.93 -3.39
CA PRO A 443 2.07 -0.45 -2.64
C PRO A 443 1.80 1.04 -2.87
N ILE A 444 0.53 1.41 -3.11
CA ILE A 444 0.17 2.83 -3.33
C ILE A 444 0.49 3.68 -2.09
N HIS A 445 0.43 3.09 -0.89
CA HIS A 445 0.84 3.75 0.35
C HIS A 445 2.33 4.14 0.36
N ASN A 446 3.21 3.35 -0.27
CA ASN A 446 4.62 3.69 -0.37
C ASN A 446 4.83 4.85 -1.34
N HIS A 447 4.09 4.90 -2.46
CA HIS A 447 4.09 6.05 -3.38
C HIS A 447 3.69 7.33 -2.64
N LEU A 448 2.66 7.27 -1.79
CA LEU A 448 2.26 8.40 -0.95
C LEU A 448 3.37 8.80 0.03
N SER A 449 3.95 7.85 0.76
CA SER A 449 5.08 8.09 1.70
C SER A 449 6.28 8.74 1.01
N GLN A 450 6.60 8.32 -0.22
CA GLN A 450 7.66 8.91 -1.04
C GLN A 450 7.33 10.36 -1.45
N LEU A 451 6.09 10.63 -1.89
CA LEU A 451 5.67 11.99 -2.24
C LEU A 451 5.70 12.93 -1.02
N LEU A 452 5.23 12.48 0.14
CA LEU A 452 5.21 13.29 1.36
C LEU A 452 6.61 13.62 1.89
N LYS A 453 7.61 12.79 1.59
CA LYS A 453 9.03 13.01 1.94
C LYS A 453 9.79 13.80 0.87
N ALA A 454 9.27 13.87 -0.35
CA ALA A 454 9.92 14.56 -1.46
C ALA A 454 9.84 16.09 -1.28
N GLN A 455 10.83 16.80 -1.82
CA GLN A 455 10.73 18.26 -1.93
C GLN A 455 9.75 18.62 -3.04
N VAL A 456 8.86 19.57 -2.74
CA VAL A 456 7.91 20.09 -3.71
C VAL A 456 8.65 20.93 -4.75
N ASP A 457 8.36 20.70 -6.02
CA ASP A 457 8.76 21.62 -7.08
C ASP A 457 7.83 22.85 -7.03
N GLU A 458 8.31 23.93 -6.44
CA GLU A 458 7.58 25.20 -6.28
C GLU A 458 7.11 25.79 -7.62
N THR A 459 7.73 25.41 -8.75
CA THR A 459 7.26 25.84 -10.08
C THR A 459 6.00 25.10 -10.52
N MET A 460 5.75 23.91 -9.96
CA MET A 460 4.59 23.08 -10.24
C MET A 460 3.47 23.24 -9.21
N GLN A 461 3.80 23.36 -7.93
CA GLN A 461 2.83 23.52 -6.86
C GLN A 461 3.45 24.29 -5.70
N GLU A 462 2.71 25.23 -5.11
CA GLU A 462 3.20 26.01 -3.96
C GLU A 462 3.46 25.11 -2.74
N ASP A 463 2.55 24.18 -2.47
CA ASP A 463 2.61 23.26 -1.34
C ASP A 463 1.85 21.96 -1.66
N SER A 464 2.44 20.82 -1.31
CA SER A 464 1.82 19.49 -1.47
C SER A 464 1.02 19.06 -0.23
N GLN A 465 1.09 19.80 0.87
CA GLN A 465 0.36 19.53 2.11
C GLN A 465 -1.14 19.70 1.91
N LEU A 466 -1.90 18.80 2.53
CA LEU A 466 -3.37 18.82 2.49
C LEU A 466 -3.93 19.18 3.86
N LEU A 467 -4.98 20.00 3.86
CA LEU A 467 -5.77 20.26 5.06
C LEU A 467 -7.08 19.48 4.94
N GLN A 468 -7.33 18.57 5.87
CA GLN A 468 -8.65 17.95 6.05
C GLN A 468 -9.67 19.08 6.25
N TYR A 469 -10.82 18.99 5.61
CA TYR A 469 -11.92 19.96 5.70
C TYR A 469 -13.23 19.24 6.06
N ILE A 470 -13.88 19.68 7.13
CA ILE A 470 -15.19 19.16 7.55
C ILE A 470 -16.24 20.23 7.22
N PRO A 471 -17.12 20.01 6.22
CA PRO A 471 -18.08 21.02 5.79
C PRO A 471 -19.08 21.40 6.88
N ILE A 472 -19.40 22.70 6.94
CA ILE A 472 -20.47 23.23 7.79
C ILE A 472 -21.38 24.06 6.91
N LYS A 473 -22.69 23.83 7.03
CA LYS A 473 -23.71 24.51 6.22
C LYS A 473 -23.64 26.03 6.43
N ASN A 474 -23.85 26.79 5.36
CA ASN A 474 -23.91 28.26 5.36
C ASN A 474 -22.63 28.96 5.85
N ARG A 475 -21.46 28.32 5.76
CA ARG A 475 -20.17 28.94 6.10
C ARG A 475 -19.23 28.90 4.92
N THR A 476 -18.52 30.00 4.68
CA THR A 476 -17.46 30.01 3.69
C THR A 476 -16.27 29.16 4.17
N PRO A 477 -15.42 28.67 3.26
CA PRO A 477 -14.17 28.02 3.65
C PRO A 477 -13.33 28.86 4.61
N ALA A 478 -13.24 30.18 4.43
CA ALA A 478 -12.43 31.05 5.28
C ALA A 478 -12.96 31.14 6.73
N GLU A 479 -14.27 31.05 6.93
CA GLU A 479 -14.92 31.15 8.24
C GLU A 479 -15.00 29.80 8.98
N ASN A 480 -14.85 28.69 8.26
CA ASN A 480 -14.92 27.36 8.84
C ASN A 480 -13.59 26.98 9.51
N VAL A 481 -13.62 26.85 10.84
CA VAL A 481 -12.46 26.46 11.66
C VAL A 481 -12.18 24.96 11.68
N LEU A 482 -13.09 24.10 11.21
CA LEU A 482 -12.91 22.64 11.18
C LEU A 482 -12.01 22.23 10.01
N LYS A 483 -10.74 22.62 10.11
CA LYS A 483 -9.68 22.28 9.17
C LYS A 483 -8.46 21.80 9.90
N PHE A 484 -7.92 20.65 9.49
CA PHE A 484 -6.85 20.00 10.23
C PHE A 484 -5.80 19.42 9.30
N ASP A 485 -4.54 19.71 9.60
CA ASP A 485 -3.38 19.03 9.05
C ASP A 485 -3.25 17.66 9.72
N GLN A 486 -3.70 16.62 9.01
CA GLN A 486 -3.68 15.24 9.50
C GLN A 486 -2.40 14.48 9.17
N THR A 487 -1.44 15.17 8.55
CA THR A 487 -0.18 14.58 8.09
C THR A 487 0.96 15.00 9.02
N ASN A 488 1.13 16.30 9.25
CA ASN A 488 2.18 16.84 10.13
C ASN A 488 1.65 17.28 11.50
N PHE A 489 0.33 17.26 11.71
CA PHE A 489 -0.35 17.57 12.97
C PHE A 489 -0.09 19.01 13.48
N GLN A 490 0.10 19.98 12.59
CA GLN A 490 0.48 21.35 12.94
C GLN A 490 -0.71 22.31 13.14
N SER A 491 -1.94 21.86 12.88
CA SER A 491 -3.14 22.70 13.06
C SER A 491 -3.43 22.98 14.53
N GLN A 492 -3.88 24.20 14.81
CA GLN A 492 -4.28 24.63 16.15
C GLN A 492 -5.34 23.68 16.74
N THR A 493 -5.19 23.34 18.02
CA THR A 493 -6.20 22.58 18.76
C THR A 493 -7.42 23.46 19.03
N LEU A 494 -8.61 22.98 18.67
CA LEU A 494 -9.85 23.69 18.93
C LEU A 494 -10.39 23.39 20.33
N ILE A 495 -11.01 24.40 20.93
CA ILE A 495 -11.64 24.28 22.26
C ILE A 495 -13.15 24.21 22.08
N MET A 496 -13.74 23.12 22.57
CA MET A 496 -15.18 22.93 22.69
C MET A 496 -15.60 23.18 24.15
N GLY A 497 -16.32 24.28 24.37
CA GLY A 497 -16.82 24.67 25.69
C GLY A 497 -18.15 24.01 26.02
N ILE A 498 -18.24 23.39 27.20
CA ILE A 498 -19.44 22.67 27.64
C ILE A 498 -20.46 23.65 28.27
N LEU A 499 -21.70 23.62 27.78
CA LEU A 499 -22.82 24.40 28.31
C LEU A 499 -24.01 23.48 28.62
N ASN A 500 -24.09 22.99 29.86
CA ASN A 500 -25.13 22.04 30.28
C ASN A 500 -26.44 22.75 30.68
N MET A 501 -27.55 22.26 30.15
CA MET A 501 -28.93 22.69 30.45
C MET A 501 -29.69 21.63 31.27
N THR A 502 -29.02 21.02 32.27
CA THR A 502 -29.61 19.98 33.12
C THR A 502 -29.80 20.46 34.57
N PRO A 503 -30.89 20.07 35.25
CA PRO A 503 -31.12 20.40 36.65
C PRO A 503 -30.09 19.71 37.55
N ASP A 504 -29.68 18.49 37.20
CA ASP A 504 -28.74 17.65 37.94
C ASP A 504 -27.25 17.87 37.58
N SER A 505 -26.91 18.99 36.95
CA SER A 505 -25.52 19.29 36.58
C SER A 505 -24.66 19.64 37.80
N PHE A 506 -24.39 18.71 38.69
CA PHE A 506 -23.51 18.86 39.88
C PHE A 506 -22.07 19.41 39.62
N SER A 507 -21.66 19.68 38.37
CA SER A 507 -20.40 20.41 38.07
C SER A 507 -20.63 21.90 37.81
N ASP A 508 -21.80 22.25 37.30
CA ASP A 508 -22.25 23.63 37.10
C ASP A 508 -23.36 23.98 38.12
N GLY A 509 -23.69 23.10 39.06
CA GLY A 509 -24.69 23.29 40.12
C GLY A 509 -26.13 23.53 39.66
N GLY A 510 -26.53 23.12 38.45
CA GLY A 510 -27.82 23.56 37.89
C GLY A 510 -27.86 25.07 37.63
N LYS A 511 -26.69 25.74 37.57
CA LYS A 511 -26.54 27.20 37.48
C LYS A 511 -27.36 27.80 36.35
N TYR A 512 -27.62 27.06 35.26
CA TYR A 512 -28.33 27.59 34.09
C TYR A 512 -29.78 27.09 33.91
N TYR A 513 -30.23 26.05 34.63
CA TYR A 513 -31.54 25.42 34.37
C TYR A 513 -32.73 26.34 34.68
N ASP A 514 -32.63 27.12 35.78
CA ASP A 514 -33.66 28.08 36.22
C ASP A 514 -33.27 29.55 35.97
N GLN A 515 -32.23 29.80 35.17
CA GLN A 515 -31.82 31.16 34.83
C GLN A 515 -32.57 31.69 33.63
N GLU A 516 -32.78 33.01 33.63
CA GLU A 516 -33.27 33.72 32.44
C GLU A 516 -32.33 33.48 31.26
N LEU A 517 -32.92 33.17 30.10
CA LEU A 517 -32.20 32.78 28.89
C LEU A 517 -31.12 33.81 28.49
N ASP A 518 -31.38 35.11 28.70
CA ASP A 518 -30.44 36.19 28.43
C ASP A 518 -29.13 36.07 29.25
N LYS A 519 -29.19 35.56 30.48
CA LYS A 519 -27.99 35.32 31.30
C LYS A 519 -27.15 34.20 30.72
N ILE A 520 -27.80 33.13 30.25
CA ILE A 520 -27.13 31.98 29.64
C ILE A 520 -26.49 32.37 28.31
N VAL A 521 -27.18 33.21 27.51
CA VAL A 521 -26.62 33.80 26.29
C VAL A 521 -25.38 34.65 26.62
N ASN A 522 -25.42 35.46 27.68
CA ASN A 522 -24.24 36.23 28.11
C ASN A 522 -23.07 35.34 28.54
N GLU A 523 -23.33 34.23 29.24
CA GLU A 523 -22.30 33.26 29.63
C GLU A 523 -21.70 32.57 28.39
N ALA A 524 -22.51 32.26 27.38
CA ALA A 524 -22.02 31.78 26.10
C ALA A 524 -21.12 32.82 25.39
N ILE A 525 -21.46 34.12 25.45
CA ILE A 525 -20.60 35.20 24.92
C ILE A 525 -19.24 35.20 25.63
N VAL A 526 -19.24 35.13 26.97
CA VAL A 526 -18.01 35.09 27.78
C VAL A 526 -17.18 33.85 27.43
N MET A 527 -17.80 32.68 27.30
CA MET A 527 -17.13 31.43 26.94
C MET A 527 -16.40 31.54 25.59
N VAL A 528 -16.99 32.20 24.60
CA VAL A 528 -16.35 32.42 23.29
C VAL A 528 -15.24 33.46 23.38
N GLN A 529 -15.43 34.55 24.13
CA GLN A 529 -14.37 35.54 24.39
C GLN A 529 -13.16 34.90 25.11
N ASP A 530 -13.43 33.96 26.00
CA ASP A 530 -12.42 33.18 26.70
C ASP A 530 -11.69 32.21 25.78
N GLY A 531 -12.24 31.86 24.61
CA GLY A 531 -11.53 31.15 23.54
C GLY A 531 -12.21 29.88 23.05
N ALA A 532 -13.48 29.63 23.40
CA ALA A 532 -14.23 28.53 22.81
C ALA A 532 -14.46 28.77 21.32
N HIS A 533 -14.13 27.77 20.52
CA HIS A 533 -14.40 27.74 19.07
C HIS A 533 -15.77 27.11 18.80
N ILE A 534 -16.15 26.16 19.67
CA ILE A 534 -17.41 25.41 19.62
C ILE A 534 -18.07 25.52 20.99
N ILE A 535 -19.38 25.78 21.04
CA ILE A 535 -20.20 25.63 22.25
C ILE A 535 -20.97 24.32 22.12
N ASP A 536 -20.85 23.44 23.10
CA ASP A 536 -21.54 22.15 23.13
C ASP A 536 -22.65 22.16 24.18
N ILE A 537 -23.89 22.06 23.70
CA ILE A 537 -25.10 22.22 24.51
C ILE A 537 -25.68 20.85 24.82
N GLY A 538 -25.76 20.51 26.11
CA GLY A 538 -26.29 19.23 26.57
C GLY A 538 -27.57 19.35 27.39
N GLY A 539 -28.63 18.65 27.00
CA GLY A 539 -29.92 18.60 27.72
C GLY A 539 -30.09 17.38 28.63
N VAL A 540 -29.18 16.40 28.52
CA VAL A 540 -29.19 15.12 29.25
C VAL A 540 -27.89 14.92 30.00
N SER A 541 -27.98 14.49 31.26
CA SER A 541 -26.80 14.06 32.00
C SER A 541 -26.40 12.67 31.51
N THR A 542 -25.19 12.55 30.96
CA THR A 542 -24.60 11.27 30.54
C THR A 542 -23.75 10.63 31.63
N ARG A 543 -23.95 11.05 32.89
CA ARG A 543 -23.19 10.57 34.05
C ARG A 543 -23.67 9.18 34.47
N PRO A 544 -22.77 8.32 34.98
CA PRO A 544 -23.18 7.04 35.51
C PRO A 544 -24.23 7.19 36.63
N GLY A 545 -25.40 6.56 36.45
CA GLY A 545 -26.48 6.55 37.44
C GLY A 545 -27.49 7.72 37.40
N SER A 546 -27.42 8.66 36.45
CA SER A 546 -28.43 9.73 36.36
C SER A 546 -29.77 9.26 35.77
N THR A 547 -30.86 9.88 36.20
CA THR A 547 -32.20 9.70 35.61
C THR A 547 -32.28 10.43 34.27
N GLU A 548 -32.76 9.74 33.24
CA GLU A 548 -32.90 10.32 31.91
C GLU A 548 -34.24 11.08 31.77
N PRO A 549 -34.23 12.31 31.25
CA PRO A 549 -35.45 13.04 30.95
C PRO A 549 -36.17 12.43 29.75
N SER A 550 -37.44 12.81 29.54
CA SER A 550 -38.15 12.47 28.30
C SER A 550 -37.53 13.20 27.10
N GLU A 551 -37.81 12.73 25.88
CA GLU A 551 -37.35 13.39 24.65
C GLU A 551 -37.88 14.83 24.55
N GLU A 552 -39.14 15.05 24.93
CA GLU A 552 -39.79 16.36 24.95
C GLU A 552 -39.14 17.29 25.98
N GLU A 553 -38.74 16.76 27.13
CA GLU A 553 -38.09 17.52 28.19
C GLU A 553 -36.66 17.91 27.79
N GLU A 554 -35.88 17.00 27.21
CA GLU A 554 -34.56 17.32 26.64
C GLU A 554 -34.68 18.43 25.59
N LEU A 555 -35.63 18.29 24.66
CA LEU A 555 -35.86 19.27 23.62
C LEU A 555 -36.24 20.65 24.19
N ALA A 556 -37.12 20.68 25.21
CA ALA A 556 -37.53 21.92 25.87
C ALA A 556 -36.36 22.62 26.58
N ARG A 557 -35.32 21.88 26.99
CA ARG A 557 -34.11 22.43 27.61
C ARG A 557 -33.16 23.06 26.58
N VAL A 558 -32.92 22.38 25.46
CA VAL A 558 -31.87 22.77 24.49
C VAL A 558 -32.36 23.69 23.38
N LEU A 559 -33.56 23.44 22.83
CA LEU A 559 -34.05 24.15 21.64
C LEU A 559 -34.21 25.67 21.85
N PRO A 560 -34.75 26.16 22.99
CA PRO A 560 -34.86 27.61 23.21
C PRO A 560 -33.49 28.29 23.25
N LEU A 561 -32.48 27.63 23.83
CA LEU A 561 -31.12 28.18 23.90
C LEU A 561 -30.46 28.25 22.52
N VAL A 562 -30.57 27.21 21.70
CA VAL A 562 -30.05 27.24 20.32
C VAL A 562 -30.65 28.41 19.55
N LYS A 563 -31.98 28.59 19.62
CA LYS A 563 -32.68 29.71 18.98
C LYS A 563 -32.20 31.06 19.50
N ALA A 564 -32.03 31.20 20.80
CA ALA A 564 -31.58 32.46 21.41
C ALA A 564 -30.12 32.80 21.05
N LEU A 565 -29.22 31.82 21.04
CA LEU A 565 -27.83 32.02 20.62
C LEU A 565 -27.74 32.45 19.16
N ARG A 566 -28.56 31.88 18.27
CA ARG A 566 -28.62 32.26 16.85
C ARG A 566 -29.33 33.58 16.57
N ALA A 567 -30.33 33.92 17.40
CA ALA A 567 -31.02 35.21 17.31
C ALA A 567 -30.26 36.37 18.00
N SER A 568 -29.20 36.06 18.76
CA SER A 568 -28.38 37.06 19.46
C SER A 568 -27.82 38.10 18.49
N SER A 569 -27.83 39.36 18.91
CA SER A 569 -27.20 40.47 18.17
C SER A 569 -25.68 40.47 18.27
N SER A 570 -25.09 39.59 19.10
CA SER A 570 -23.65 39.49 19.28
C SER A 570 -22.97 38.89 18.03
N PRO A 571 -22.07 39.62 17.36
CA PRO A 571 -21.43 39.14 16.13
C PRO A 571 -20.54 37.91 16.38
N ILE A 572 -20.01 37.76 17.60
CA ILE A 572 -19.15 36.61 17.94
C ILE A 572 -19.96 35.30 17.92
N LEU A 573 -21.16 35.30 18.48
CA LEU A 573 -22.05 34.13 18.55
C LEU A 573 -22.61 33.72 17.19
N LYS A 574 -22.82 34.69 16.29
CA LYS A 574 -23.25 34.41 14.92
C LYS A 574 -22.24 33.51 14.20
N ASN A 575 -20.96 33.68 14.49
CA ASN A 575 -19.86 32.94 13.88
C ASN A 575 -19.36 31.78 14.75
N THR A 576 -19.81 31.61 16.00
CA THR A 576 -19.43 30.46 16.83
C THR A 576 -20.12 29.18 16.36
N LEU A 577 -19.42 28.04 16.41
CA LEU A 577 -20.01 26.75 16.12
C LEU A 577 -20.87 26.26 17.30
N ILE A 578 -22.08 25.76 17.01
CA ILE A 578 -22.95 25.17 18.03
C ILE A 578 -23.04 23.67 17.81
N SER A 579 -22.60 22.91 18.82
CA SER A 579 -22.75 21.47 18.92
C SER A 579 -23.88 21.12 19.88
N ILE A 580 -24.59 20.02 19.60
CA ILE A 580 -25.66 19.50 20.44
C ILE A 580 -25.24 18.12 20.94
N ASP A 581 -25.05 17.99 22.25
CA ASP A 581 -24.76 16.73 22.95
C ASP A 581 -26.07 15.95 23.14
N THR A 582 -26.44 15.17 22.13
CA THR A 582 -27.64 14.35 22.11
C THR A 582 -27.44 13.09 21.28
N TYR A 583 -28.04 12.00 21.75
CA TYR A 583 -28.14 10.73 21.02
C TYR A 583 -29.51 10.56 20.35
N ARG A 584 -30.44 11.52 20.46
CA ARG A 584 -31.82 11.40 19.95
C ARG A 584 -31.97 12.11 18.62
N SER A 585 -32.41 11.36 17.59
CA SER A 585 -32.54 11.88 16.22
C SER A 585 -33.46 13.10 16.11
N LYS A 586 -34.60 13.09 16.81
CA LYS A 586 -35.59 14.19 16.77
C LYS A 586 -35.07 15.48 17.43
N VAL A 587 -34.32 15.35 18.53
CA VAL A 587 -33.70 16.51 19.21
C VAL A 587 -32.62 17.09 18.30
N ALA A 588 -31.76 16.23 17.74
CA ALA A 588 -30.73 16.63 16.79
C ALA A 588 -31.32 17.36 15.59
N GLU A 589 -32.36 16.80 14.95
CA GLU A 589 -33.01 17.38 13.77
C GLU A 589 -33.58 18.77 14.07
N GLN A 590 -34.37 18.93 15.15
CA GLN A 590 -34.96 20.22 15.50
C GLN A 590 -33.92 21.28 15.87
N CYS A 591 -32.81 20.88 16.52
CA CYS A 591 -31.73 21.81 16.82
C CYS A 591 -30.96 22.23 15.57
N LEU A 592 -30.72 21.33 14.61
CA LEU A 592 -30.13 21.69 13.32
C LEU A 592 -31.01 22.66 12.54
N GLU A 593 -32.33 22.46 12.52
CA GLU A 593 -33.30 23.40 11.94
C GLU A 593 -33.26 24.77 12.63
N ALA A 594 -33.03 24.80 13.94
CA ALA A 594 -32.86 26.02 14.72
C ALA A 594 -31.48 26.70 14.54
N GLY A 595 -30.55 26.07 13.82
CA GLY A 595 -29.24 26.61 13.47
C GLY A 595 -28.06 26.02 14.25
N ALA A 596 -28.19 24.86 14.90
CA ALA A 596 -27.03 24.09 15.33
C ALA A 596 -26.18 23.66 14.12
N ASP A 597 -24.89 23.46 14.36
CA ASP A 597 -23.92 23.08 13.32
C ASP A 597 -23.47 21.62 13.43
N ILE A 598 -23.29 21.10 14.65
CA ILE A 598 -22.64 19.80 14.91
C ILE A 598 -23.57 18.94 15.77
N ILE A 599 -23.61 17.63 15.49
CA ILE A 599 -24.20 16.63 16.38
C ILE A 599 -23.07 15.93 17.15
N ASN A 600 -23.17 15.90 18.47
CA ASN A 600 -22.28 15.16 19.34
C ASN A 600 -23.04 13.99 19.99
N ASP A 601 -22.80 12.77 19.50
CA ASP A 601 -23.50 11.58 19.97
C ASP A 601 -22.57 10.68 20.80
N VAL A 602 -22.80 10.70 22.12
CA VAL A 602 -22.15 9.85 23.13
C VAL A 602 -22.39 8.34 22.95
N SER A 603 -23.36 7.97 22.11
CA SER A 603 -23.77 6.59 21.86
C SER A 603 -23.28 6.03 20.54
N MET A 604 -22.62 6.82 19.69
CA MET A 604 -22.22 6.44 18.33
C MET A 604 -23.36 5.76 17.53
N GLY A 605 -24.58 6.27 17.66
CA GLY A 605 -25.80 5.77 17.02
C GLY A 605 -26.38 4.48 17.63
N LEU A 606 -25.87 4.02 18.78
CA LEU A 606 -26.37 2.80 19.43
C LEU A 606 -27.73 3.00 20.11
N TYR A 607 -28.06 4.22 20.55
CA TYR A 607 -29.32 4.48 21.27
C TYR A 607 -30.47 4.85 20.33
N ASP A 608 -30.18 5.57 19.23
CA ASP A 608 -31.14 5.88 18.17
C ASP A 608 -30.43 5.90 16.81
N GLU A 609 -30.55 4.79 16.08
CA GLU A 609 -29.86 4.60 14.78
C GLU A 609 -30.30 5.62 13.71
N ARG A 610 -31.52 6.18 13.82
CA ARG A 610 -32.03 7.20 12.89
C ARG A 610 -31.23 8.50 12.94
N ILE A 611 -30.37 8.69 13.94
CA ILE A 611 -29.46 9.84 13.98
C ILE A 611 -28.56 9.89 12.74
N PHE A 612 -28.21 8.73 12.16
CA PHE A 612 -27.43 8.68 10.92
C PHE A 612 -28.21 9.21 9.71
N GLU A 613 -29.53 8.99 9.64
CA GLU A 613 -30.39 9.57 8.60
C GLU A 613 -30.40 11.10 8.71
N VAL A 614 -30.47 11.63 9.94
CA VAL A 614 -30.42 13.08 10.20
C VAL A 614 -29.07 13.65 9.77
N VAL A 615 -27.96 13.03 10.18
CA VAL A 615 -26.60 13.47 9.78
C VAL A 615 -26.43 13.46 8.26
N ALA A 616 -26.90 12.41 7.58
CA ALA A 616 -26.82 12.31 6.12
C ALA A 616 -27.69 13.36 5.41
N LYS A 617 -28.93 13.57 5.89
CA LYS A 617 -29.88 14.55 5.36
C LYS A 617 -29.35 15.98 5.46
N TYR A 618 -28.76 16.34 6.60
CA TYR A 618 -28.30 17.70 6.85
C TYR A 618 -26.85 17.95 6.40
N GLY A 619 -26.07 16.90 6.17
CA GLY A 619 -24.67 17.01 5.77
C GLY A 619 -23.77 17.64 6.85
N CYS A 620 -24.19 17.57 8.13
CA CYS A 620 -23.49 18.22 9.25
C CYS A 620 -22.33 17.37 9.78
N PRO A 621 -21.35 17.97 10.49
CA PRO A 621 -20.38 17.23 11.28
C PRO A 621 -21.06 16.38 12.37
N TYR A 622 -20.49 15.21 12.62
CA TYR A 622 -20.98 14.21 13.57
C TYR A 622 -19.82 13.70 14.42
N ILE A 623 -19.86 13.95 15.72
CA ILE A 623 -18.90 13.40 16.68
C ILE A 623 -19.41 12.03 17.11
N MET A 624 -18.65 11.00 16.74
CA MET A 624 -18.92 9.60 17.06
C MET A 624 -18.12 9.22 18.29
N ASN A 625 -18.78 9.23 19.46
CA ASN A 625 -18.14 8.93 20.74
C ASN A 625 -18.38 7.48 21.16
N HIS A 626 -17.29 6.78 21.45
CA HIS A 626 -17.36 5.37 21.81
C HIS A 626 -17.91 5.15 23.23
N THR A 627 -18.94 4.31 23.33
CA THR A 627 -19.45 3.78 24.60
C THR A 627 -19.84 2.31 24.46
N ARG A 628 -20.15 1.65 25.59
CA ARG A 628 -20.82 0.33 25.64
C ARG A 628 -21.92 0.36 26.69
N GLY A 629 -23.04 -0.28 26.40
CA GLY A 629 -24.22 -0.27 27.26
C GLY A 629 -24.83 1.13 27.42
N THR A 630 -25.46 1.39 28.56
CA THR A 630 -26.17 2.65 28.87
C THR A 630 -25.50 3.38 30.03
N PRO A 631 -25.89 4.62 30.37
CA PRO A 631 -25.39 5.29 31.58
C PRO A 631 -25.52 4.47 32.88
N LEU A 632 -26.47 3.55 32.96
CA LEU A 632 -26.66 2.65 34.09
C LEU A 632 -25.73 1.43 34.07
N THR A 633 -25.36 0.93 32.89
CA THR A 633 -24.61 -0.35 32.75
C THR A 633 -23.15 -0.18 32.32
N MET A 634 -22.77 0.94 31.71
CA MET A 634 -21.45 1.15 31.11
C MET A 634 -20.28 0.88 32.07
N SER A 635 -20.45 1.16 33.36
CA SER A 635 -19.39 0.96 34.37
C SER A 635 -19.00 -0.52 34.56
N LYS A 636 -19.87 -1.46 34.13
CA LYS A 636 -19.64 -2.91 34.21
C LYS A 636 -19.06 -3.48 32.90
N LEU A 637 -19.07 -2.73 31.80
CA LEU A 637 -18.72 -3.18 30.46
C LEU A 637 -17.31 -2.74 30.02
N THR A 638 -16.35 -2.83 30.95
CA THR A 638 -14.97 -2.37 30.76
C THR A 638 -14.01 -3.45 30.27
N ASN A 639 -14.47 -4.69 30.05
CA ASN A 639 -13.64 -5.77 29.53
C ASN A 639 -13.62 -5.76 28.00
N TYR A 640 -12.44 -5.63 27.39
CA TYR A 640 -12.26 -5.61 25.93
C TYR A 640 -11.48 -6.86 25.51
N ASP A 641 -12.19 -7.80 24.90
CA ASP A 641 -11.60 -9.07 24.47
C ASP A 641 -10.76 -8.90 23.19
N PRO A 642 -9.71 -9.74 23.03
CA PRO A 642 -8.95 -9.79 21.78
C PRO A 642 -9.83 -10.18 20.60
N LEU A 643 -9.42 -9.77 19.40
CA LEU A 643 -10.03 -10.21 18.17
C LEU A 643 -9.92 -11.74 18.05
N ARG A 644 -11.03 -12.40 17.69
CA ARG A 644 -11.09 -13.85 17.44
C ARG A 644 -11.57 -14.19 16.02
N ASP A 645 -11.87 -13.17 15.23
CA ASP A 645 -12.40 -13.32 13.89
C ASP A 645 -11.28 -13.19 12.86
N ASP A 646 -10.97 -14.30 12.18
CA ASP A 646 -9.93 -14.36 11.15
C ASP A 646 -10.32 -13.58 9.87
N ASP A 647 -11.60 -13.19 9.71
CA ASP A 647 -12.06 -12.35 8.61
C ASP A 647 -11.73 -10.86 8.81
N ILE A 648 -11.25 -10.47 10.00
CA ILE A 648 -10.90 -9.10 10.34
C ILE A 648 -9.38 -8.95 10.43
N ILE A 649 -8.82 -8.01 9.67
CA ILE A 649 -7.40 -7.66 9.73
C ILE A 649 -7.29 -6.23 10.29
N GLU A 650 -6.62 -6.09 11.42
CA GLU A 650 -6.35 -4.79 12.05
C GLU A 650 -4.90 -4.38 11.75
N SER A 651 -4.68 -3.12 11.38
CA SER A 651 -3.32 -2.60 11.16
C SER A 651 -3.22 -1.12 11.54
N VAL A 652 -2.01 -0.70 11.90
CA VAL A 652 -1.69 0.71 12.18
C VAL A 652 -0.94 1.27 10.98
N VAL A 653 -1.50 2.34 10.39
CA VAL A 653 -1.03 2.98 9.17
C VAL A 653 -0.59 4.40 9.49
N ASN A 654 0.54 4.82 8.93
CA ASN A 654 0.99 6.20 9.00
C ASN A 654 1.41 6.65 7.60
N PHE A 655 0.78 7.70 7.07
CA PHE A 655 1.10 8.20 5.73
C PHE A 655 2.53 8.75 5.62
N ASN A 656 3.09 9.27 6.72
CA ASN A 656 4.40 9.91 6.74
C ASN A 656 5.57 8.97 7.08
N SER A 657 5.31 7.74 7.49
CA SER A 657 6.38 6.82 7.89
C SER A 657 6.08 5.38 7.50
N ASP A 658 7.08 4.70 6.96
CA ASP A 658 7.01 3.26 6.69
C ASP A 658 7.06 2.43 8.00
N GLU A 659 7.39 3.08 9.12
CA GLU A 659 7.35 2.46 10.44
C GLU A 659 5.92 2.38 11.00
N GLN A 660 5.42 1.15 11.10
CA GLN A 660 4.25 0.81 11.90
C GLN A 660 4.64 0.76 13.38
N SER A 661 4.77 1.93 14.01
CA SER A 661 5.05 2.00 15.45
C SER A 661 3.78 1.72 16.25
N MET A 662 3.67 0.51 16.78
CA MET A 662 2.60 0.16 17.71
C MET A 662 2.81 0.87 19.06
N PRO A 663 1.72 1.24 19.76
CA PRO A 663 1.80 1.71 21.13
C PRO A 663 2.58 0.71 22.00
N ARG A 664 3.58 1.20 22.75
CA ARG A 664 4.32 0.38 23.72
C ARG A 664 3.50 0.25 25.01
N VAL A 665 2.48 -0.59 24.97
CA VAL A 665 1.54 -0.84 26.08
C VAL A 665 1.50 -2.32 26.42
N ASN A 666 0.93 -2.66 27.57
CA ASN A 666 0.68 -4.06 27.90
C ASN A 666 -0.43 -4.64 26.99
N THR A 667 -0.51 -5.97 26.96
CA THR A 667 -1.43 -6.69 26.06
C THR A 667 -2.90 -6.35 26.31
N GLU A 668 -3.34 -6.21 27.56
CA GLU A 668 -4.74 -5.91 27.91
C GLU A 668 -5.16 -4.50 27.43
N ILE A 669 -4.28 -3.51 27.60
CA ILE A 669 -4.50 -2.16 27.09
C ILE A 669 -4.49 -2.15 25.56
N MET A 670 -3.65 -2.96 24.91
CA MET A 670 -3.67 -3.10 23.46
C MET A 670 -5.00 -3.68 22.97
N TYR A 671 -5.53 -4.71 23.64
CA TYR A 671 -6.86 -5.26 23.33
C TYR A 671 -7.96 -4.22 23.51
N MET A 672 -7.85 -3.36 24.53
CA MET A 672 -8.78 -2.25 24.72
C MET A 672 -8.67 -1.20 23.61
N LEU A 673 -7.48 -0.75 23.25
CA LEU A 673 -7.29 0.23 22.16
C LEU A 673 -7.85 -0.31 20.84
N ASN A 674 -7.50 -1.54 20.47
CA ASN A 674 -8.04 -2.20 19.27
C ASN A 674 -9.56 -2.37 19.37
N GLY A 675 -10.09 -2.82 20.51
CA GLY A 675 -11.53 -3.00 20.71
C GLY A 675 -12.31 -1.71 20.53
N VAL A 676 -11.84 -0.61 21.11
CA VAL A 676 -12.45 0.72 20.95
C VAL A 676 -12.42 1.16 19.50
N ALA A 677 -11.27 1.05 18.83
CA ALA A 677 -11.12 1.46 17.44
C ALA A 677 -11.93 0.58 16.47
N ARG A 678 -12.01 -0.72 16.73
CA ARG A 678 -12.80 -1.68 15.96
C ARG A 678 -14.29 -1.38 16.06
N GLU A 679 -14.81 -1.17 17.26
CA GLU A 679 -16.24 -0.86 17.47
C GLU A 679 -16.65 0.46 16.81
N LEU A 680 -15.81 1.50 16.93
CA LEU A 680 -15.98 2.75 16.20
C LEU A 680 -15.97 2.55 14.68
N SER A 681 -15.05 1.73 14.16
CA SER A 681 -14.94 1.45 12.72
C SER A 681 -16.18 0.73 12.18
N LEU A 682 -16.72 -0.23 12.93
CA LEU A 682 -17.93 -0.96 12.56
C LEU A 682 -19.16 -0.05 12.58
N GLN A 683 -19.27 0.86 13.56
CA GLN A 683 -20.35 1.86 13.56
C GLN A 683 -20.20 2.91 12.47
N MET A 684 -18.98 3.32 12.14
CA MET A 684 -18.72 4.18 10.99
C MET A 684 -19.18 3.53 9.69
N LEU A 685 -18.83 2.26 9.46
CA LEU A 685 -19.30 1.50 8.30
C LEU A 685 -20.84 1.42 8.24
N LYS A 686 -21.49 1.21 9.39
CA LYS A 686 -22.94 1.21 9.50
C LYS A 686 -23.54 2.57 9.09
N SER A 687 -22.94 3.68 9.55
CA SER A 687 -23.39 5.03 9.19
C SER A 687 -23.31 5.33 7.68
N PHE A 688 -22.33 4.75 6.97
CA PHE A 688 -22.18 4.94 5.53
C PHE A 688 -23.36 4.38 4.73
N LYS A 689 -24.01 3.31 5.22
CA LYS A 689 -25.23 2.75 4.61
C LYS A 689 -26.40 3.74 4.63
N TYR A 690 -26.43 4.65 5.61
CA TYR A 690 -27.40 5.74 5.72
C TYR A 690 -27.03 6.98 4.89
N GLY A 691 -25.88 6.95 4.21
CA GLY A 691 -25.40 8.04 3.37
C GLY A 691 -24.46 9.02 4.08
N VAL A 692 -24.13 8.78 5.36
CA VAL A 692 -23.12 9.57 6.08
C VAL A 692 -21.77 9.42 5.36
N LYS A 693 -21.07 10.53 5.19
CA LYS A 693 -19.78 10.58 4.50
C LYS A 693 -18.64 10.63 5.51
N LYS A 694 -17.49 10.03 5.18
CA LYS A 694 -16.34 9.98 6.09
C LYS A 694 -15.91 11.38 6.54
N TRP A 695 -15.92 12.36 5.64
CA TRP A 695 -15.56 13.76 5.94
C TRP A 695 -16.49 14.46 6.94
N GLN A 696 -17.62 13.86 7.32
CA GLN A 696 -18.51 14.39 8.36
C GLN A 696 -18.12 13.92 9.76
N ILE A 697 -17.34 12.84 9.88
CA ILE A 697 -17.16 12.13 11.15
C ILE A 697 -15.92 12.66 11.89
N ILE A 698 -16.12 12.98 13.17
CA ILE A 698 -15.07 13.26 14.14
C ILE A 698 -15.07 12.10 15.14
N VAL A 699 -13.91 11.50 15.40
CA VAL A 699 -13.80 10.34 16.29
C VAL A 699 -13.57 10.80 17.73
N ASP A 700 -14.31 10.25 18.69
CA ASP A 700 -14.00 10.39 20.11
C ASP A 700 -13.88 8.99 20.75
N PRO A 701 -12.71 8.61 21.29
CA PRO A 701 -12.52 7.31 21.93
C PRO A 701 -13.32 7.14 23.24
N GLY A 702 -14.03 8.18 23.69
CA GLY A 702 -15.02 8.11 24.76
C GLY A 702 -14.38 7.93 26.12
N VAL A 703 -13.47 8.83 26.52
CA VAL A 703 -12.85 8.79 27.86
C VAL A 703 -13.96 8.83 28.92
N GLY A 704 -13.94 7.88 29.85
CA GLY A 704 -14.91 7.75 30.93
C GLY A 704 -16.22 7.04 30.56
N PHE A 705 -16.37 6.57 29.32
CA PHE A 705 -17.52 5.80 28.84
C PHE A 705 -17.15 4.33 28.66
N ALA A 706 -17.65 3.46 29.54
CA ALA A 706 -17.31 2.04 29.58
C ALA A 706 -15.78 1.75 29.65
N LYS A 707 -15.04 2.57 30.40
CA LYS A 707 -13.61 2.43 30.65
C LYS A 707 -13.27 2.64 32.12
N ASN A 708 -12.37 1.81 32.64
CA ASN A 708 -11.80 1.97 33.99
C ASN A 708 -10.72 3.08 34.01
N MET A 709 -10.18 3.38 35.19
CA MET A 709 -9.17 4.45 35.35
C MET A 709 -7.92 4.23 34.49
N GLU A 710 -7.36 3.03 34.49
CA GLU A 710 -6.13 2.71 33.74
C GLU A 710 -6.35 2.82 32.23
N GLN A 711 -7.50 2.35 31.75
CA GLN A 711 -7.90 2.46 30.34
C GLN A 711 -8.09 3.92 29.92
N ASN A 712 -8.70 4.76 30.77
CA ASN A 712 -8.84 6.20 30.49
C ASN A 712 -7.49 6.89 30.35
N VAL A 713 -6.54 6.59 31.25
CA VAL A 713 -5.16 7.11 31.17
C VAL A 713 -4.47 6.59 29.91
N ALA A 714 -4.68 5.32 29.55
CA ALA A 714 -4.08 4.73 28.36
C ALA A 714 -4.61 5.36 27.06
N ILE A 715 -5.90 5.70 26.98
CA ILE A 715 -6.48 6.41 25.83
C ILE A 715 -5.84 7.79 25.69
N VAL A 716 -5.76 8.57 26.78
CA VAL A 716 -5.12 9.90 26.73
C VAL A 716 -3.65 9.80 26.32
N ARG A 717 -2.91 8.83 26.86
CA ARG A 717 -1.50 8.59 26.52
C ARG A 717 -1.28 8.16 25.07
N ASN A 718 -2.27 7.54 24.43
CA ASN A 718 -2.14 6.97 23.09
C ASN A 718 -3.21 7.52 22.13
N ALA A 719 -3.65 8.76 22.30
CA ALA A 719 -4.74 9.30 21.46
C ALA A 719 -4.39 9.30 19.96
N SER A 720 -3.11 9.43 19.62
CA SER A 720 -2.58 9.34 18.25
C SER A 720 -2.83 7.98 17.57
N PHE A 721 -3.08 6.92 18.34
CA PHE A 721 -3.48 5.61 17.82
C PHE A 721 -4.79 5.70 17.02
N PHE A 722 -5.75 6.49 17.51
CA PHE A 722 -7.05 6.69 16.87
C PHE A 722 -6.98 7.57 15.61
N LYS A 723 -5.78 7.99 15.19
CA LYS A 723 -5.51 8.66 13.91
C LYS A 723 -4.77 7.76 12.91
N LYS A 724 -4.39 6.56 13.33
CA LYS A 724 -3.54 5.63 12.58
C LYS A 724 -4.16 4.24 12.42
N TYR A 725 -5.17 3.91 13.22
CA TYR A 725 -5.83 2.61 13.15
C TYR A 725 -6.57 2.42 11.82
N SER A 726 -6.50 1.20 11.29
CA SER A 726 -7.28 0.76 10.15
C SER A 726 -7.71 -0.70 10.30
N ILE A 727 -8.78 -1.05 9.61
CA ILE A 727 -9.40 -2.36 9.62
C ILE A 727 -9.79 -2.76 8.20
N GLN A 728 -9.57 -4.03 7.88
CA GLN A 728 -9.97 -4.64 6.63
C GLN A 728 -10.85 -5.85 6.93
N LEU A 729 -11.99 -5.92 6.24
CA LEU A 729 -12.98 -6.99 6.38
C LEU A 729 -12.95 -7.86 5.11
N ASN A 730 -12.61 -9.14 5.27
CA ASN A 730 -12.46 -10.10 4.17
C ASN A 730 -13.78 -10.69 3.67
N SER A 731 -14.84 -10.68 4.49
CA SER A 731 -16.14 -11.24 4.14
C SER A 731 -17.30 -10.33 4.57
N ALA A 732 -18.41 -10.37 3.82
CA ALA A 732 -19.63 -9.65 4.19
C ALA A 732 -20.27 -10.17 5.50
N ARG A 733 -19.88 -11.34 6.01
CA ARG A 733 -20.35 -11.88 7.29
C ARG A 733 -19.83 -11.07 8.48
N ALA A 734 -18.68 -10.42 8.36
CA ALA A 734 -18.13 -9.57 9.40
C ALA A 734 -18.99 -8.31 9.69
N ILE A 735 -19.95 -7.99 8.83
CA ILE A 735 -20.90 -6.86 8.97
C ILE A 735 -22.21 -7.33 9.67
N GLY A 736 -22.21 -8.48 10.34
CA GLY A 736 -23.38 -8.99 11.07
C GLY A 736 -23.85 -8.01 12.14
N ASP A 737 -25.17 -7.86 12.26
CA ASP A 737 -25.86 -7.05 13.29
C ASP A 737 -25.31 -7.36 14.68
N GLY A 738 -24.33 -6.54 15.10
CA GLY A 738 -23.69 -6.61 16.41
C GLY A 738 -24.59 -6.03 17.47
N GLY A 739 -25.74 -6.66 17.71
CA GLY A 739 -26.39 -6.57 19.00
C GLY A 739 -25.43 -7.17 20.04
N CYS A 740 -24.87 -6.32 20.90
CA CYS A 740 -24.12 -6.76 22.07
C CYS A 740 -25.06 -7.52 23.03
N ASN A 741 -25.34 -8.79 22.76
CA ASN A 741 -25.89 -9.73 23.73
C ASN A 741 -24.81 -10.73 24.10
N GLY A 742 -23.91 -10.29 24.96
CA GLY A 742 -23.16 -11.20 25.81
C GLY A 742 -24.08 -11.68 26.94
N ASP A 743 -24.98 -12.62 26.63
CA ASP A 743 -25.68 -13.38 27.66
C ASP A 743 -25.21 -14.83 27.63
N GLY A 744 -24.34 -15.15 28.58
CA GLY A 744 -24.10 -16.52 29.00
C GLY A 744 -25.35 -17.06 29.68
N GLY A 745 -26.08 -17.94 29.00
CA GLY A 745 -27.22 -18.65 29.56
C GLY A 745 -27.39 -20.00 28.87
N GLY A 746 -26.99 -21.07 29.56
CA GLY A 746 -27.28 -22.44 29.13
C GLY A 746 -28.79 -22.67 29.10
N GLY A 747 -29.31 -23.03 27.93
CA GLY A 747 -30.71 -23.38 27.73
C GLY A 747 -30.87 -24.18 26.46
N ILE A 748 -31.18 -25.47 26.62
CA ILE A 748 -31.57 -26.38 25.54
C ILE A 748 -32.91 -25.88 24.99
N VAL A 749 -32.97 -25.49 23.72
CA VAL A 749 -34.23 -25.27 23.00
C VAL A 749 -34.18 -25.98 21.66
N ASN A 750 -35.22 -26.77 21.40
CA ASN A 750 -35.36 -27.69 20.27
C ASN A 750 -35.39 -26.96 18.93
N ASP A 751 -34.68 -27.56 17.97
CA ASP A 751 -34.60 -27.22 16.55
C ASP A 751 -35.86 -27.70 15.83
N ASP A 752 -36.68 -26.75 15.35
CA ASP A 752 -37.72 -26.98 14.35
C ASP A 752 -37.95 -25.68 13.57
N SER A 753 -37.11 -25.42 12.56
CA SER A 753 -37.35 -24.41 11.50
C SER A 753 -36.65 -24.83 10.20
N PRO A 754 -37.25 -24.57 9.03
CA PRO A 754 -36.97 -25.32 7.80
C PRO A 754 -35.62 -24.96 7.19
N LYS A 755 -34.84 -26.00 6.87
CA LYS A 755 -33.56 -25.93 6.16
C LYS A 755 -33.77 -25.34 4.75
N PHE A 756 -33.30 -24.11 4.54
CA PHE A 756 -33.02 -23.62 3.20
C PHE A 756 -31.76 -24.31 2.68
N GLU A 757 -31.92 -25.11 1.63
CA GLU A 757 -30.82 -25.80 0.95
C GLU A 757 -29.81 -24.78 0.40
N SER A 758 -28.58 -24.86 0.89
CA SER A 758 -27.44 -24.11 0.37
C SER A 758 -26.99 -24.73 -0.95
N SER A 759 -27.27 -24.07 -2.07
CA SER A 759 -26.56 -24.33 -3.33
C SER A 759 -25.09 -23.93 -3.17
N THR A 760 -24.22 -24.94 -3.06
CA THR A 760 -22.76 -24.84 -3.07
C THR A 760 -22.28 -24.45 -4.47
N GLU A 761 -22.41 -23.17 -4.82
CA GLU A 761 -21.52 -22.58 -5.82
C GLU A 761 -20.17 -22.31 -5.18
N GLN A 762 -19.12 -22.89 -5.76
CA GLN A 762 -17.72 -22.59 -5.43
C GLN A 762 -17.47 -21.10 -5.71
N ARG A 763 -17.69 -20.23 -4.72
CA ARG A 763 -17.26 -18.83 -4.80
C ARG A 763 -15.72 -18.78 -4.85
N SER A 764 -15.20 -18.14 -5.89
CA SER A 764 -13.80 -17.73 -6.01
C SER A 764 -13.35 -16.97 -4.77
N LYS A 765 -12.06 -17.07 -4.42
CA LYS A 765 -11.47 -16.26 -3.33
C LYS A 765 -11.81 -14.78 -3.58
N PRO A 766 -12.25 -14.01 -2.56
CA PRO A 766 -12.56 -12.59 -2.73
C PRO A 766 -11.32 -11.86 -3.25
N THR A 767 -11.52 -11.07 -4.30
CA THR A 767 -10.48 -10.20 -4.86
C THR A 767 -10.17 -9.06 -3.88
N SER A 768 -9.05 -8.34 -4.05
CA SER A 768 -8.71 -7.21 -3.18
C SER A 768 -9.80 -6.11 -3.16
N PHE A 769 -10.64 -6.02 -4.20
CA PHE A 769 -11.71 -5.03 -4.36
C PHE A 769 -12.99 -5.38 -3.58
N ASP A 770 -13.24 -6.66 -3.33
CA ASP A 770 -14.41 -7.15 -2.59
C ASP A 770 -14.30 -6.88 -1.09
N ARG A 771 -13.10 -6.56 -0.60
CA ARG A 771 -12.83 -6.28 0.80
C ARG A 771 -13.27 -4.86 1.16
N GLN A 772 -13.82 -4.71 2.35
CA GLN A 772 -14.09 -3.38 2.91
C GLN A 772 -12.89 -2.94 3.73
N TYR A 773 -12.38 -1.75 3.44
CA TYR A 773 -11.27 -1.14 4.16
C TYR A 773 -11.76 0.16 4.78
N LEU A 774 -11.45 0.36 6.06
CA LEU A 774 -11.72 1.58 6.80
C LEU A 774 -10.45 1.99 7.54
N THR A 775 -10.19 3.28 7.59
CA THR A 775 -9.06 3.83 8.33
C THR A 775 -9.46 5.13 9.00
N PHE A 776 -8.89 5.36 10.19
CA PHE A 776 -8.96 6.63 10.87
C PHE A 776 -7.89 7.62 10.42
N CYS A 777 -6.98 7.19 9.52
CA CYS A 777 -6.10 8.12 8.84
C CYS A 777 -6.92 9.20 8.14
N GLY A 778 -6.48 10.44 8.30
CA GLY A 778 -7.16 11.62 7.78
C GLY A 778 -8.37 12.08 8.59
N MET A 779 -8.71 11.43 9.72
CA MET A 779 -9.83 11.83 10.58
C MET A 779 -9.37 12.68 11.76
N SER A 780 -10.25 13.58 12.20
CA SER A 780 -10.05 14.40 13.39
C SER A 780 -10.47 13.68 14.66
N VAL A 781 -9.71 13.86 15.74
CA VAL A 781 -9.98 13.26 17.06
C VAL A 781 -10.36 14.34 18.08
N LEU A 782 -11.45 14.07 18.81
CA LEU A 782 -11.89 14.84 19.97
C LEU A 782 -11.55 14.09 21.26
N LEU A 783 -11.09 14.81 22.29
CA LEU A 783 -10.96 14.27 23.65
C LEU A 783 -11.75 15.10 24.68
N GLY A 784 -12.64 14.42 25.41
CA GLY A 784 -13.35 14.99 26.55
C GLY A 784 -12.89 14.41 27.88
N THR A 785 -11.88 14.98 28.52
CA THR A 785 -11.36 14.52 29.83
C THR A 785 -11.83 15.36 31.02
N SER A 786 -12.37 16.56 30.75
CA SER A 786 -12.62 17.59 31.75
C SER A 786 -13.49 17.13 32.93
N ARG A 787 -12.98 17.35 34.14
CA ARG A 787 -13.63 17.07 35.44
C ARG A 787 -14.07 15.61 35.66
N LYS A 788 -13.62 14.65 34.84
CA LYS A 788 -14.02 13.24 34.95
C LYS A 788 -13.54 12.59 36.25
N LYS A 789 -14.26 11.56 36.71
CA LYS A 789 -14.08 10.91 38.03
C LYS A 789 -12.65 10.39 38.25
N PHE A 790 -12.05 9.79 37.21
CA PHE A 790 -10.72 9.20 37.32
C PHE A 790 -9.63 10.22 37.68
N LEU A 791 -9.79 11.48 37.28
CA LEU A 791 -8.87 12.57 37.65
C LEU A 791 -8.91 12.87 39.14
N GLY A 792 -10.12 12.91 39.73
CA GLY A 792 -10.30 13.08 41.16
C GLY A 792 -9.75 11.90 41.96
N THR A 793 -9.85 10.68 41.43
CA THR A 793 -9.24 9.49 42.06
C THR A 793 -7.72 9.56 42.09
N ILE A 794 -7.08 10.07 41.03
CA ILE A 794 -5.62 10.21 40.95
C ILE A 794 -5.10 11.32 41.87
N THR A 795 -5.80 12.45 41.92
CA THR A 795 -5.38 13.64 42.70
C THR A 795 -5.81 13.63 44.16
N GLY A 796 -6.78 12.79 44.52
CA GLY A 796 -7.44 12.82 45.83
C GLY A 796 -8.63 13.78 45.91
N GLU A 797 -8.93 14.53 44.84
CA GLU A 797 -10.06 15.47 44.74
C GLU A 797 -11.37 14.74 44.39
N ILE A 798 -11.81 13.90 45.32
CA ILE A 798 -12.95 12.98 45.11
C ILE A 798 -14.29 13.73 45.18
N GLU A 799 -14.41 14.70 46.08
CA GLU A 799 -15.68 15.35 46.42
C GLU A 799 -16.09 16.41 45.39
N ASN A 800 -15.23 17.39 45.11
CA ASN A 800 -15.54 18.52 44.24
C ASN A 800 -14.98 18.35 42.82
N LYS A 801 -15.86 18.44 41.82
CA LYS A 801 -15.46 18.37 40.41
C LYS A 801 -14.76 19.64 39.92
N SER A 802 -15.10 20.78 40.52
CA SER A 802 -14.49 22.10 40.23
C SER A 802 -13.01 22.13 40.56
N ASP A 803 -12.55 21.28 41.46
CA ASP A 803 -11.15 21.34 41.94
C ASP A 803 -10.21 20.69 40.91
N ARG A 804 -10.77 19.89 39.98
CA ARG A 804 -10.05 19.08 38.98
C ARG A 804 -9.53 19.87 37.77
N VAL A 805 -9.47 21.20 37.83
CA VAL A 805 -9.01 22.04 36.69
C VAL A 805 -7.57 21.70 36.32
N MET A 806 -6.67 21.63 37.31
CA MET A 806 -5.26 21.33 37.06
C MET A 806 -5.04 19.90 36.55
N ALA A 807 -5.80 18.93 37.06
CA ALA A 807 -5.79 17.56 36.55
C ALA A 807 -6.31 17.50 35.10
N THR A 808 -7.31 18.31 34.77
CA THR A 808 -7.82 18.46 33.40
C THR A 808 -6.73 19.02 32.49
N ALA A 809 -6.05 20.10 32.90
CA ALA A 809 -4.95 20.70 32.16
C ALA A 809 -3.86 19.68 31.79
N ALA A 810 -3.47 18.82 32.74
CA ALA A 810 -2.49 17.76 32.49
C ALA A 810 -2.93 16.79 31.38
N THR A 811 -4.20 16.39 31.38
CA THR A 811 -4.72 15.51 30.31
C THR A 811 -4.92 16.21 28.97
N VAL A 812 -5.26 17.50 28.96
CA VAL A 812 -5.36 18.31 27.74
C VAL A 812 -3.99 18.42 27.07
N THR A 813 -2.95 18.79 27.84
CA THR A 813 -1.57 18.84 27.34
C THR A 813 -1.10 17.49 26.80
N ALA A 814 -1.35 16.39 27.53
CA ALA A 814 -1.01 15.04 27.06
C ALA A 814 -1.78 14.64 25.79
N GLY A 815 -3.06 15.03 25.67
CA GLY A 815 -3.84 14.81 24.46
C GLY A 815 -3.30 15.58 23.26
N ILE A 816 -2.85 16.82 23.46
CA ILE A 816 -2.24 17.67 22.40
C ILE A 816 -0.90 17.10 21.95
N GLU A 817 -0.07 16.63 22.88
CA GLU A 817 1.15 15.87 22.57
C GLU A 817 0.84 14.66 21.68
N GLN A 818 -0.30 14.02 21.91
CA GLN A 818 -0.81 12.89 21.11
C GLN A 818 -1.67 13.31 19.91
N HIS A 819 -1.48 14.54 19.41
CA HIS A 819 -2.10 15.07 18.18
C HIS A 819 -3.63 15.14 18.18
N THR A 820 -4.25 15.35 19.34
CA THR A 820 -5.68 15.64 19.44
C THR A 820 -6.02 16.96 18.72
N ASP A 821 -7.17 16.98 18.05
CA ASP A 821 -7.62 18.13 17.23
C ASP A 821 -8.60 19.01 18.00
N ILE A 822 -9.45 18.42 18.83
CA ILE A 822 -10.48 19.13 19.61
C ILE A 822 -10.45 18.67 21.07
N VAL A 823 -10.45 19.62 22.02
CA VAL A 823 -10.59 19.32 23.45
C VAL A 823 -11.91 19.85 24.00
N ARG A 824 -12.65 18.99 24.69
CA ARG A 824 -13.96 19.32 25.27
C ARG A 824 -13.84 19.62 26.76
N VAL A 825 -14.11 20.86 27.17
CA VAL A 825 -13.78 21.39 28.51
C VAL A 825 -14.87 22.26 29.12
N HIS A 826 -14.96 22.27 30.46
CA HIS A 826 -15.84 23.20 31.20
C HIS A 826 -15.16 24.57 31.40
N ASP A 827 -13.90 24.56 31.84
CA ASP A 827 -13.14 25.74 32.25
C ASP A 827 -12.39 26.37 31.07
N VAL A 828 -13.11 26.96 30.11
CA VAL A 828 -12.54 27.44 28.84
C VAL A 828 -11.42 28.46 29.04
N LYS A 829 -11.61 29.41 29.96
CA LYS A 829 -10.63 30.47 30.25
C LYS A 829 -9.28 29.90 30.65
N ASP A 830 -9.26 28.97 31.60
CA ASP A 830 -8.04 28.35 32.09
C ASP A 830 -7.42 27.43 31.02
N MET A 831 -8.25 26.70 30.28
CA MET A 831 -7.77 25.77 29.25
C MET A 831 -7.22 26.48 28.01
N LYS A 832 -7.65 27.72 27.70
CA LYS A 832 -7.14 28.51 26.57
C LYS A 832 -5.63 28.64 26.61
N ASP A 833 -5.07 29.03 27.74
CA ASP A 833 -3.63 29.27 27.88
C ASP A 833 -2.86 27.94 27.86
N ILE A 834 -3.42 26.89 28.48
CA ILE A 834 -2.85 25.54 28.42
C ILE A 834 -2.78 25.03 26.98
N VAL A 835 -3.86 25.18 26.21
CA VAL A 835 -3.91 24.76 24.80
C VAL A 835 -2.89 25.54 23.98
N LYS A 836 -2.84 26.87 24.10
CA LYS A 836 -1.88 27.70 23.36
C LYS A 836 -0.43 27.32 23.63
N VAL A 837 -0.08 27.13 24.91
CA VAL A 837 1.29 26.74 25.28
C VAL A 837 1.60 25.32 24.80
N SER A 838 0.64 24.39 24.92
CA SER A 838 0.81 23.01 24.44
C SER A 838 0.98 22.95 22.93
N ASP A 839 0.18 23.70 22.16
CA ASP A 839 0.32 23.80 20.70
C ASP A 839 1.69 24.37 20.31
N ALA A 840 2.16 25.43 21.01
CA ALA A 840 3.50 25.98 20.77
C ALA A 840 4.63 24.96 21.02
N ILE A 841 4.49 24.11 22.05
CA ILE A 841 5.47 23.07 22.40
C ILE A 841 5.46 21.92 21.38
N TYR A 842 4.26 21.38 21.06
CA TYR A 842 4.13 20.10 20.37
C TYR A 842 3.82 20.23 18.88
N LYS A 843 3.22 21.33 18.43
CA LYS A 843 2.82 21.56 17.04
C LYS A 843 3.70 22.57 16.31
N GLY A 844 4.58 23.28 17.03
CA GLY A 844 5.47 24.28 16.45
C GLY A 844 4.72 25.48 15.87
N THR A 845 3.49 25.72 16.31
CA THR A 845 2.70 26.89 15.91
C THR A 845 3.43 28.15 16.36
N LYS A 846 3.95 28.92 15.39
CA LYS A 846 4.46 30.28 15.65
C LYS A 846 3.26 31.16 15.97
N HIS A 847 2.87 31.21 17.25
CA HIS A 847 1.92 32.23 17.70
C HIS A 847 2.63 33.58 17.66
N VAL A 848 2.24 34.42 16.69
CA VAL A 848 2.44 35.88 16.72
C VAL A 848 1.33 36.49 17.56
#